data_AF-A0A9Q0XRM9-F1
#
_entry.id   AF-A0A9Q0XRM9-F1
#
_cell.length_a   1.000
_cell.length_b   1.000
_cell.length_c   1.000
_cell.angle_alpha   90.00
_cell.angle_beta   90.00
_cell.angle_gamma   90.00
#
_symmetry.space_group_name_H-M   'P 1'
#
loop_
_entity.id
_entity.type
_entity.pdbx_description
1 polymer ?
#
loop_
_entity_poly.entity_id
_entity_poly.type
_entity_poly.pdbx_seq_one_letter_code
_entity_poly.pdbx_strand_id
1 'polypeptide(L)'
;MGRSGKLRSGSAGKLKRWRKGHSSDSNPEGRRFRSAARGRLLAPRSENSNLTVDALKLHNELQSSGPLPSLRDGKETQICMEEDENAETAKTHKSTATFLSGLSDCSNLTFSKVQRLWESNSAAHKEICAVLAAVTEVIRAQGGAESETEYFGALMTTLEAVESPESLAAVAYLLNLVLKRVPGPVLIKKFSDTSKAFMGILSSQACRDSTSALRWMLSCLATLLRRQNLAAWNYPVTMQTFHGLLSFTVHVKPKVRKTAQHGVCSILRGSEFLFGDGAPSHHPAASSTAKFCVQEIEKAGGAKEATTTLHVLSLLRDLLPCLPAPSVKSCCETLLRVMTLSHVLVTACAMKAFHSLFVAQPPASCLPVELNAQIIVALYDYVPNESDLQPLLAWLSVMERAHVHLAKLKWELCWAHLPRLFNAAMNAFLSPHTEVVSAAAQTLKVLLSDCVAPHGAEVGKVSSAAPSGPAAQVYKMFRAVEEGLTYRFHAAWAFVLQVLKAFFEACGQQCHSIMRKCLQSLADLRSSPHFPHTVLLDQALGAAVAVMGPEVVLEAVPLNIDGTEEILDFPRSWLLPVLRDHIRNAPLAFFSSYFLPLAATLRNRATELANEGRDLEAKIYETLQWQIWTLLPAFCSHPSDVVTSFKGLARTLGTAISDHSDLRLIVCQALRRLINKGCQTEAERAEVGRFAKNFLPILFNAYSQESSTAASPVHRRSVLDTIRAYLTVTESEMVRTFLEKANEKLTNKDNSDFTRLSILDLIITMAPYADQAFLNVLYSTIQPSLQNKDHRVQKKAYRLLEEVCASDKPACRNFVRSHLEQLQRPSWAPCPVPPPRPKGPDSSASSTLSSSSQRSMRILSLLWCQR
;
A
#
# COMPACT_ATOMS: atom_id res chain seq x y z
N MET A 1 -55.76 -35.54 10.94
CA MET A 1 -56.78 -36.21 10.10
C MET A 1 -56.66 -35.63 8.69
N GLY A 2 -56.79 -36.35 7.57
CA GLY A 2 -56.79 -37.80 7.39
C GLY A 2 -57.26 -38.25 5.99
N ARG A 3 -56.67 -39.35 5.47
CA ARG A 3 -57.09 -40.13 4.28
C ARG A 3 -56.87 -39.43 2.90
N SER A 4 -56.73 -40.14 1.77
CA SER A 4 -56.92 -41.58 1.52
C SER A 4 -55.92 -42.18 0.50
N GLY A 5 -55.71 -43.50 0.52
CA GLY A 5 -54.96 -44.27 -0.49
C GLY A 5 -55.08 -45.80 -0.27
N LYS A 6 -55.15 -46.58 -1.36
CA LYS A 6 -55.28 -48.07 -1.54
C LYS A 6 -55.56 -48.35 -3.04
N LEU A 7 -55.45 -49.52 -3.73
CA LEU A 7 -55.15 -50.97 -3.55
C LEU A 7 -54.70 -51.49 -4.96
N ARG A 8 -54.01 -52.61 -5.24
CA ARG A 8 -53.25 -53.59 -4.43
C ARG A 8 -52.00 -54.13 -5.20
N SER A 9 -52.00 -55.39 -5.69
CA SER A 9 -50.80 -56.08 -6.24
C SER A 9 -51.08 -57.47 -6.86
N GLY A 10 -50.31 -57.90 -7.87
CA GLY A 10 -50.21 -59.30 -8.39
C GLY A 10 -50.54 -59.45 -9.89
N SER A 11 -49.97 -60.39 -10.68
CA SER A 11 -48.98 -61.46 -10.39
C SER A 11 -48.28 -62.05 -11.65
N ALA A 12 -47.10 -62.68 -11.45
CA ALA A 12 -46.38 -63.72 -12.25
C ALA A 12 -46.19 -63.63 -13.81
N GLY A 13 -44.95 -63.84 -14.32
CA GLY A 13 -44.65 -63.73 -15.77
C GLY A 13 -43.36 -64.36 -16.37
N LYS A 14 -42.72 -65.38 -15.77
CA LYS A 14 -41.66 -66.27 -16.34
C LYS A 14 -40.43 -65.64 -17.09
N LEU A 15 -39.29 -65.56 -16.40
CA LEU A 15 -37.94 -65.60 -17.02
C LEU A 15 -37.57 -67.05 -17.44
N LYS A 16 -36.81 -67.22 -18.53
CA LYS A 16 -36.18 -68.52 -18.89
C LYS A 16 -34.83 -68.69 -18.18
N ARG A 17 -34.61 -69.86 -17.58
CA ARG A 17 -33.42 -70.24 -16.80
C ARG A 17 -32.59 -71.26 -17.57
N TRP A 18 -31.31 -71.00 -17.82
CA TRP A 18 -30.35 -72.05 -18.22
C TRP A 18 -30.07 -72.98 -17.03
N ARG A 19 -29.96 -74.29 -17.28
CA ARG A 19 -29.66 -75.28 -16.22
C ARG A 19 -28.17 -75.25 -15.86
N LYS A 20 -27.87 -75.68 -14.63
CA LYS A 20 -26.52 -75.73 -14.05
C LYS A 20 -25.86 -77.07 -14.36
N GLY A 21 -24.59 -77.05 -14.75
CA GLY A 21 -23.74 -78.24 -14.79
C GLY A 21 -23.63 -78.93 -16.15
N HIS A 22 -22.96 -78.29 -17.11
CA HIS A 22 -21.97 -78.95 -17.97
C HIS A 22 -20.93 -77.90 -18.36
N SER A 23 -19.66 -78.20 -18.10
CA SER A 23 -18.49 -77.39 -18.46
C SER A 23 -17.60 -78.20 -19.41
N SER A 24 -16.71 -77.49 -20.11
CA SER A 24 -15.69 -77.99 -21.05
C SER A 24 -16.17 -78.20 -22.50
N ASP A 25 -15.41 -77.56 -23.39
CA ASP A 25 -15.04 -77.89 -24.77
C ASP A 25 -16.09 -78.16 -25.86
N SER A 26 -16.02 -77.31 -26.91
CA SER A 26 -15.74 -77.77 -28.29
C SER A 26 -15.36 -76.60 -29.21
N ASN A 27 -14.15 -76.64 -29.77
CA ASN A 27 -13.74 -75.90 -30.96
C ASN A 27 -14.02 -76.79 -32.19
N PRO A 28 -14.52 -76.27 -33.33
CA PRO A 28 -13.59 -76.08 -34.44
C PRO A 28 -13.87 -74.86 -35.36
N GLU A 29 -12.80 -74.11 -35.61
CA GLU A 29 -12.34 -73.53 -36.89
C GLU A 29 -13.34 -72.98 -37.94
N GLY A 30 -13.17 -71.69 -38.30
CA GLY A 30 -13.81 -71.08 -39.48
C GLY A 30 -13.23 -69.72 -39.88
N ARG A 31 -12.23 -69.69 -40.78
CA ARG A 31 -11.45 -68.48 -41.14
C ARG A 31 -12.23 -67.47 -42.03
N ARG A 32 -13.25 -66.78 -41.52
CA ARG A 32 -14.08 -65.86 -42.33
C ARG A 32 -13.65 -64.38 -42.38
N PHE A 33 -12.72 -63.94 -41.51
CA PHE A 33 -12.40 -62.51 -41.33
C PHE A 33 -10.91 -62.13 -41.53
N ARG A 34 -10.16 -62.82 -42.41
CA ARG A 34 -8.73 -62.50 -42.65
C ARG A 34 -8.28 -62.42 -44.12
N SER A 35 -9.21 -62.55 -45.08
CA SER A 35 -8.92 -62.49 -46.53
C SER A 35 -9.55 -61.29 -47.25
N ALA A 36 -10.56 -60.62 -46.67
CA ALA A 36 -11.27 -59.48 -47.26
C ALA A 36 -10.47 -58.15 -47.28
N ALA A 37 -9.14 -58.20 -47.14
CA ALA A 37 -8.25 -57.05 -46.98
C ALA A 37 -7.36 -56.78 -48.21
N ARG A 38 -7.74 -57.26 -49.41
CA ARG A 38 -6.99 -57.06 -50.66
C ARG A 38 -7.89 -56.81 -51.87
N GLY A 39 -7.99 -55.54 -52.29
CA GLY A 39 -8.52 -55.14 -53.60
C GLY A 39 -9.30 -53.82 -53.55
N ARG A 40 -8.97 -52.89 -54.48
CA ARG A 40 -9.51 -51.50 -54.57
C ARG A 40 -9.10 -50.64 -53.37
N LEU A 41 -8.02 -49.84 -53.37
CA LEU A 41 -7.25 -49.20 -54.46
C LEU A 41 -8.09 -48.25 -55.33
N LEU A 42 -7.58 -47.01 -55.47
CA LEU A 42 -8.09 -45.88 -56.28
C LEU A 42 -9.29 -45.09 -55.74
N ALA A 43 -8.98 -44.17 -54.82
CA ALA A 43 -9.56 -42.82 -54.73
C ALA A 43 -8.37 -41.84 -54.56
N PRO A 44 -8.46 -40.56 -54.99
CA PRO A 44 -7.27 -39.74 -55.24
C PRO A 44 -6.50 -39.35 -53.97
N ARG A 45 -5.17 -39.32 -54.07
CA ARG A 45 -4.30 -38.70 -53.07
C ARG A 45 -4.48 -37.18 -53.12
N SER A 46 -4.59 -36.54 -51.96
CA SER A 46 -4.08 -35.17 -51.82
C SER A 46 -2.55 -35.29 -51.70
N GLU A 47 -1.81 -34.80 -52.68
CA GLU A 47 -0.36 -35.04 -52.79
C GLU A 47 0.49 -34.20 -51.81
N ASN A 48 -0.15 -33.39 -50.97
CA ASN A 48 0.51 -32.43 -50.09
C ASN A 48 0.69 -32.90 -48.62
N SER A 49 0.33 -34.14 -48.28
CA SER A 49 0.43 -34.65 -46.89
C SER A 49 1.75 -35.38 -46.62
N ASN A 50 2.70 -34.68 -45.98
CA ASN A 50 3.99 -35.25 -45.52
C ASN A 50 3.88 -36.13 -44.25
N LEU A 51 2.71 -36.70 -43.98
CA LEU A 51 2.49 -37.65 -42.88
C LEU A 51 2.88 -39.05 -43.33
N THR A 52 3.91 -39.63 -42.70
CA THR A 52 4.35 -41.00 -42.97
C THR A 52 3.24 -42.00 -42.62
N VAL A 53 3.15 -43.08 -43.40
CA VAL A 53 2.13 -44.12 -43.21
C VAL A 53 2.16 -44.70 -41.80
N ASP A 54 3.34 -44.78 -41.18
CA ASP A 54 3.53 -45.35 -39.85
C ASP A 54 3.15 -44.39 -38.72
N ALA A 55 3.38 -43.07 -38.86
CA ALA A 55 2.81 -42.07 -37.92
C ALA A 55 1.28 -42.06 -37.97
N LEU A 56 0.70 -42.28 -39.16
CA LEU A 56 -0.75 -42.41 -39.35
C LEU A 56 -1.30 -43.72 -38.77
N LYS A 57 -0.55 -44.83 -38.79
CA LYS A 57 -0.89 -46.04 -38.01
C LYS A 57 -0.84 -45.76 -36.51
N LEU A 58 0.26 -45.20 -36.01
CA LEU A 58 0.49 -44.99 -34.58
C LEU A 58 -0.58 -44.08 -33.96
N HIS A 59 -1.00 -43.02 -34.66
CA HIS A 59 -2.16 -42.21 -34.25
C HIS A 59 -3.45 -43.05 -34.12
N ASN A 60 -3.77 -43.89 -35.11
CA ASN A 60 -4.95 -44.76 -35.08
C ASN A 60 -4.85 -45.87 -34.01
N GLU A 61 -3.66 -46.43 -33.78
CA GLU A 61 -3.40 -47.45 -32.77
C GLU A 61 -3.57 -46.87 -31.35
N LEU A 62 -3.09 -45.64 -31.11
CA LEU A 62 -3.29 -44.90 -29.84
C LEU A 62 -4.77 -44.60 -29.54
N GLN A 63 -5.62 -44.43 -30.56
CA GLN A 63 -7.08 -44.28 -30.38
C GLN A 63 -7.79 -45.63 -30.09
N SER A 64 -7.17 -46.76 -30.47
CA SER A 64 -7.80 -48.07 -30.48
C SER A 64 -7.74 -48.84 -29.15
N SER A 65 -6.90 -48.42 -28.20
CA SER A 65 -6.71 -49.13 -26.93
C SER A 65 -7.93 -48.99 -26.01
N GLY A 66 -8.68 -50.09 -25.85
CA GLY A 66 -9.88 -50.15 -25.02
C GLY A 66 -9.64 -49.96 -23.50
N PRO A 67 -10.71 -49.75 -22.71
CA PRO A 67 -10.61 -49.39 -21.30
C PRO A 67 -10.10 -50.54 -20.42
N LEU A 68 -9.11 -50.24 -19.57
CA LEU A 68 -8.65 -51.12 -18.49
C LEU A 68 -9.56 -50.99 -17.24
N PRO A 69 -9.61 -52.02 -16.36
CA PRO A 69 -10.52 -52.04 -15.21
C PRO A 69 -10.21 -50.96 -14.17
N SER A 70 -11.25 -50.37 -13.57
CA SER A 70 -11.10 -49.37 -12.52
C SER A 70 -10.89 -50.01 -11.15
N LEU A 71 -9.94 -49.46 -10.38
CA LEU A 71 -9.98 -49.47 -8.93
C LEU A 71 -10.47 -48.11 -8.45
N ARG A 72 -11.41 -48.12 -7.49
CA ARG A 72 -11.97 -46.91 -6.90
C ARG A 72 -11.02 -46.36 -5.84
N ASP A 73 -10.83 -45.04 -5.82
CA ASP A 73 -11.47 -44.27 -4.74
C ASP A 73 -11.93 -42.90 -5.24
N GLY A 74 -12.87 -42.26 -4.54
CA GLY A 74 -13.69 -41.18 -5.11
C GLY A 74 -13.44 -39.78 -4.53
N LYS A 75 -13.20 -38.80 -5.43
CA LYS A 75 -13.54 -37.38 -5.23
C LYS A 75 -13.51 -36.60 -6.54
N GLU A 76 -14.69 -36.39 -7.14
CA GLU A 76 -14.83 -35.49 -8.28
C GLU A 76 -14.54 -34.04 -7.83
N THR A 77 -13.47 -33.45 -8.36
CA THR A 77 -13.08 -32.07 -8.05
C THR A 77 -13.02 -31.28 -9.35
N GLN A 78 -14.03 -30.46 -9.61
CA GLN A 78 -14.17 -29.70 -10.86
C GLN A 78 -13.29 -28.45 -10.86
N ILE A 79 -11.97 -28.65 -10.99
CA ILE A 79 -10.99 -27.56 -10.94
C ILE A 79 -11.09 -26.68 -12.19
N CYS A 80 -11.42 -25.41 -11.98
CA CYS A 80 -11.30 -24.37 -13.00
C CYS A 80 -9.81 -24.00 -13.17
N MET A 81 -9.37 -23.75 -14.41
CA MET A 81 -8.00 -23.29 -14.68
C MET A 81 -7.87 -21.79 -14.37
N GLU A 82 -7.43 -21.48 -13.15
CA GLU A 82 -6.79 -20.19 -12.85
C GLU A 82 -5.26 -20.35 -12.97
N GLU A 83 -4.57 -19.23 -13.23
CA GLU A 83 -3.13 -19.23 -13.49
C GLU A 83 -2.36 -18.94 -12.20
N ASP A 84 -1.53 -19.89 -11.76
CA ASP A 84 -0.69 -19.76 -10.57
C ASP A 84 0.76 -20.11 -10.90
N GLU A 85 1.69 -19.24 -10.54
CA GLU A 85 3.12 -19.35 -10.86
C GLU A 85 3.94 -19.71 -9.62
N ASN A 86 4.21 -21.00 -9.40
CA ASN A 86 5.44 -21.52 -8.79
C ASN A 86 5.46 -23.06 -8.76
N ALA A 87 6.61 -23.67 -9.06
CA ALA A 87 7.00 -25.01 -8.61
C ALA A 87 8.46 -25.32 -8.99
N GLU A 88 9.38 -25.27 -8.03
CA GLU A 88 10.67 -25.97 -8.12
C GLU A 88 10.57 -27.40 -7.55
N THR A 89 11.68 -28.15 -7.69
CA THR A 89 11.93 -29.50 -7.15
C THR A 89 11.20 -30.66 -7.85
N ALA A 90 12.00 -31.53 -8.46
CA ALA A 90 11.57 -32.83 -8.99
C ALA A 90 12.06 -33.96 -8.07
N LYS A 91 11.33 -35.08 -8.03
CA LYS A 91 11.82 -36.36 -7.50
C LYS A 91 11.45 -37.50 -8.45
N THR A 92 12.42 -38.36 -8.72
CA THR A 92 12.31 -39.42 -9.74
C THR A 92 11.90 -40.75 -9.12
N HIS A 93 10.90 -41.42 -9.70
CA HIS A 93 10.65 -42.86 -9.51
C HIS A 93 10.45 -43.53 -10.88
N LYS A 94 10.80 -44.81 -10.99
CA LYS A 94 10.92 -45.51 -12.28
C LYS A 94 9.77 -46.50 -12.57
N SER A 95 9.28 -46.39 -13.81
CA SER A 95 8.83 -47.47 -14.70
C SER A 95 7.74 -48.47 -14.26
N THR A 96 6.58 -48.36 -14.93
CA THR A 96 5.92 -49.49 -15.61
C THR A 96 5.58 -49.08 -17.05
N ALA A 97 5.83 -49.96 -18.03
CA ALA A 97 5.40 -49.77 -19.43
C ALA A 97 3.90 -50.14 -19.55
N THR A 98 3.10 -49.67 -20.52
CA THR A 98 3.32 -49.76 -21.98
C THR A 98 2.44 -48.75 -22.74
N PHE A 99 2.70 -47.44 -22.57
CA PHE A 99 1.99 -46.37 -23.31
C PHE A 99 2.84 -45.11 -23.55
N LEU A 100 3.85 -44.86 -22.71
CA LEU A 100 4.52 -43.55 -22.61
C LEU A 100 5.91 -43.46 -23.23
N SER A 101 6.48 -44.52 -23.81
CA SER A 101 7.89 -44.54 -24.27
C SER A 101 8.21 -43.58 -25.42
N GLY A 102 7.28 -43.32 -26.33
CA GLY A 102 7.45 -42.26 -27.34
C GLY A 102 7.25 -40.84 -26.80
N LEU A 103 6.76 -40.72 -25.57
CA LEU A 103 6.23 -39.48 -24.98
C LEU A 103 7.11 -38.95 -23.83
N SER A 104 7.75 -39.85 -23.07
CA SER A 104 8.75 -39.52 -22.04
C SER A 104 9.96 -38.77 -22.59
N ASP A 105 10.22 -38.93 -23.89
CA ASP A 105 11.47 -38.56 -24.53
C ASP A 105 11.39 -37.21 -25.24
N CYS A 106 10.24 -36.51 -25.20
CA CYS A 106 10.10 -35.17 -25.78
C CYS A 106 11.00 -34.18 -25.04
N SER A 107 12.06 -33.73 -25.71
CA SER A 107 13.13 -32.93 -25.11
C SER A 107 12.74 -31.46 -24.92
N ASN A 108 11.74 -30.99 -25.68
CA ASN A 108 11.39 -29.58 -25.72
C ASN A 108 10.58 -29.11 -24.48
N LEU A 109 11.22 -28.30 -23.63
CA LEU A 109 10.67 -27.72 -22.41
C LEU A 109 9.38 -26.90 -22.60
N THR A 110 9.01 -26.52 -23.83
CA THR A 110 7.77 -25.82 -24.16
C THR A 110 6.53 -26.66 -23.83
N PHE A 111 6.63 -27.98 -23.92
CA PHE A 111 5.52 -28.89 -23.62
C PHE A 111 5.47 -29.37 -22.16
N SER A 112 6.29 -28.81 -21.26
CA SER A 112 6.24 -29.06 -19.80
C SER A 112 4.84 -28.92 -19.18
N LYS A 113 4.00 -27.99 -19.67
CA LYS A 113 2.60 -27.86 -19.23
C LYS A 113 1.69 -28.99 -19.74
N VAL A 114 2.04 -29.64 -20.86
CA VAL A 114 1.34 -30.81 -21.43
C VAL A 114 1.69 -32.10 -20.67
N GLN A 115 2.88 -32.20 -20.07
CA GLN A 115 3.29 -33.37 -19.28
C GLN A 115 2.31 -33.70 -18.15
N ARG A 116 1.72 -32.65 -17.53
CA ARG A 116 0.67 -32.77 -16.49
C ARG A 116 -0.66 -33.33 -17.00
N LEU A 117 -0.83 -33.48 -18.32
CA LEU A 117 -2.05 -34.01 -18.96
C LEU A 117 -1.93 -35.50 -19.31
N TRP A 118 -0.74 -36.09 -19.24
CA TRP A 118 -0.47 -37.49 -19.61
C TRP A 118 -1.26 -38.51 -18.76
N GLU A 119 -1.54 -38.20 -17.49
CA GLU A 119 -2.31 -39.07 -16.59
C GLU A 119 -3.85 -38.84 -16.70
N SER A 120 -4.29 -37.95 -17.58
CA SER A 120 -5.69 -37.53 -17.64
C SER A 120 -6.57 -38.48 -18.48
N ASN A 121 -7.65 -38.96 -17.88
CA ASN A 121 -8.66 -39.76 -18.59
C ASN A 121 -9.56 -38.96 -19.56
N SER A 122 -9.38 -37.64 -19.67
CA SER A 122 -10.10 -36.81 -20.64
C SER A 122 -9.70 -37.13 -22.08
N ALA A 123 -10.67 -37.45 -22.94
CA ALA A 123 -10.43 -37.71 -24.37
C ALA A 123 -9.69 -36.55 -25.06
N ALA A 124 -10.06 -35.30 -24.76
CA ALA A 124 -9.39 -34.13 -25.32
C ALA A 124 -7.93 -33.96 -24.87
N HIS A 125 -7.56 -34.50 -23.70
CA HIS A 125 -6.16 -34.52 -23.25
C HIS A 125 -5.38 -35.65 -23.94
N LYS A 126 -5.99 -36.83 -24.11
CA LYS A 126 -5.42 -37.93 -24.91
C LYS A 126 -5.16 -37.50 -26.35
N GLU A 127 -6.08 -36.73 -26.95
CA GLU A 127 -5.92 -36.15 -28.29
C GLU A 127 -4.72 -35.21 -28.38
N ILE A 128 -4.56 -34.27 -27.44
CA ILE A 128 -3.39 -33.39 -27.35
C ILE A 128 -2.08 -34.20 -27.26
N CYS A 129 -2.08 -35.30 -26.50
CA CYS A 129 -0.92 -36.16 -26.34
C CYS A 129 -0.60 -36.97 -27.61
N ALA A 130 -1.62 -37.52 -28.29
CA ALA A 130 -1.46 -38.28 -29.53
C ALA A 130 -1.01 -37.40 -30.70
N VAL A 131 -1.52 -36.16 -30.80
CA VAL A 131 -1.04 -35.18 -31.78
C VAL A 131 0.42 -34.78 -31.50
N LEU A 132 0.79 -34.53 -30.24
CA LEU A 132 2.18 -34.20 -29.88
C LEU A 132 3.14 -35.37 -30.17
N ALA A 133 2.72 -36.61 -29.92
CA ALA A 133 3.47 -37.82 -30.27
C ALA A 133 3.76 -37.89 -31.77
N ALA A 134 2.70 -37.89 -32.60
CA ALA A 134 2.82 -38.02 -34.04
C ALA A 134 3.64 -36.89 -34.68
N VAL A 135 3.50 -35.65 -34.20
CA VAL A 135 4.33 -34.51 -34.66
C VAL A 135 5.80 -34.69 -34.27
N THR A 136 6.08 -35.16 -33.05
CA THR A 136 7.46 -35.41 -32.59
C THR A 136 8.12 -36.54 -33.38
N GLU A 137 7.40 -37.62 -33.67
CA GLU A 137 7.88 -38.72 -34.52
C GLU A 137 8.17 -38.27 -35.96
N VAL A 138 7.32 -37.41 -36.55
CA VAL A 138 7.57 -36.85 -37.90
C VAL A 138 8.84 -35.99 -37.93
N ILE A 139 9.09 -35.18 -36.88
CA ILE A 139 10.34 -34.40 -36.76
C ILE A 139 11.56 -35.33 -36.63
N ARG A 140 11.48 -36.34 -35.76
CA ARG A 140 12.56 -37.34 -35.57
C ARG A 140 12.84 -38.13 -36.85
N ALA A 141 11.80 -38.55 -37.58
CA ALA A 141 11.93 -39.28 -38.84
C ALA A 141 12.57 -38.45 -39.97
N GLN A 142 12.54 -37.12 -39.87
CA GLN A 142 13.21 -36.19 -40.78
C GLN A 142 14.61 -35.77 -40.28
N GLY A 143 15.08 -36.31 -39.14
CA GLY A 143 16.38 -35.96 -38.54
C GLY A 143 16.40 -34.60 -37.84
N GLY A 144 15.25 -34.04 -37.50
CA GLY A 144 15.12 -32.73 -36.86
C GLY A 144 15.49 -32.71 -35.38
N ALA A 145 15.73 -31.50 -34.85
CA ALA A 145 16.31 -31.24 -33.53
C ALA A 145 15.29 -30.85 -32.44
N GLU A 146 14.00 -31.12 -32.64
CA GLU A 146 12.90 -30.78 -31.71
C GLU A 146 12.82 -29.28 -31.33
N SER A 147 13.30 -28.38 -32.20
CA SER A 147 13.21 -26.94 -31.99
C SER A 147 11.79 -26.40 -32.14
N GLU A 148 11.50 -25.26 -31.52
CA GLU A 148 10.21 -24.57 -31.64
C GLU A 148 9.86 -24.22 -33.11
N THR A 149 10.87 -24.04 -33.96
CA THR A 149 10.65 -23.71 -35.39
C THR A 149 10.27 -24.94 -36.20
N GLU A 150 10.83 -26.11 -35.90
CA GLU A 150 10.43 -27.39 -36.49
C GLU A 150 9.03 -27.80 -36.01
N TYR A 151 8.76 -27.70 -34.70
CA TYR A 151 7.42 -27.89 -34.14
C TYR A 151 6.40 -26.94 -34.75
N PHE A 152 6.74 -25.66 -34.96
CA PHE A 152 5.86 -24.70 -35.65
C PHE A 152 5.54 -25.15 -37.08
N GLY A 153 6.56 -25.51 -37.87
CA GLY A 153 6.38 -25.98 -39.25
C GLY A 153 5.51 -27.24 -39.33
N ALA A 154 5.83 -28.26 -38.53
CA ALA A 154 5.09 -29.52 -38.51
C ALA A 154 3.65 -29.35 -38.00
N LEU A 155 3.42 -28.56 -36.95
CA LEU A 155 2.07 -28.25 -36.47
C LEU A 155 1.24 -27.47 -37.50
N MET A 156 1.85 -26.57 -38.28
CA MET A 156 1.14 -25.89 -39.37
C MET A 156 0.70 -26.88 -40.46
N THR A 157 1.55 -27.83 -40.87
CA THR A 157 1.17 -28.85 -41.86
C THR A 157 0.11 -29.81 -41.33
N THR A 158 0.12 -30.19 -40.04
CA THR A 158 -0.97 -31.01 -39.47
C THR A 158 -2.26 -30.20 -39.34
N LEU A 159 -2.19 -28.90 -39.04
CA LEU A 159 -3.37 -28.03 -38.92
C LEU A 159 -4.15 -27.90 -40.24
N GLU A 160 -3.46 -27.91 -41.39
CA GLU A 160 -4.08 -27.87 -42.72
C GLU A 160 -4.61 -29.24 -43.19
N ALA A 161 -4.15 -30.34 -42.59
CA ALA A 161 -4.49 -31.72 -42.98
C ALA A 161 -5.59 -32.38 -42.11
N VAL A 162 -6.02 -31.74 -41.03
CA VAL A 162 -6.92 -32.34 -40.02
C VAL A 162 -8.33 -31.74 -40.10
N GLU A 163 -9.34 -32.60 -40.25
CA GLU A 163 -10.75 -32.19 -40.38
C GLU A 163 -11.57 -32.30 -39.08
N SER A 164 -11.13 -33.13 -38.13
CA SER A 164 -11.82 -33.41 -36.87
C SER A 164 -11.74 -32.23 -35.88
N PRO A 165 -12.86 -31.81 -35.26
CA PRO A 165 -12.87 -30.62 -34.39
C PRO A 165 -12.10 -30.79 -33.07
N GLU A 166 -11.94 -32.02 -32.58
CA GLU A 166 -11.13 -32.38 -31.41
C GLU A 166 -9.64 -32.24 -31.72
N SER A 167 -9.20 -32.89 -32.79
CA SER A 167 -7.80 -32.88 -33.25
C SER A 167 -7.37 -31.48 -33.70
N LEU A 168 -8.25 -30.70 -34.39
CA LEU A 168 -8.02 -29.28 -34.66
C LEU A 168 -7.83 -28.45 -33.37
N ALA A 169 -8.63 -28.71 -32.33
CA ALA A 169 -8.46 -28.03 -31.04
C ALA A 169 -7.15 -28.43 -30.33
N ALA A 170 -6.69 -29.67 -30.50
CA ALA A 170 -5.42 -30.16 -30.00
C ALA A 170 -4.21 -29.54 -30.70
N VAL A 171 -4.17 -29.55 -32.04
CA VAL A 171 -3.13 -28.90 -32.84
C VAL A 171 -3.06 -27.40 -32.52
N ALA A 172 -4.20 -26.71 -32.49
CA ALA A 172 -4.26 -25.28 -32.17
C ALA A 172 -3.79 -24.96 -30.73
N TYR A 173 -4.02 -25.85 -29.76
CA TYR A 173 -3.51 -25.68 -28.40
C TYR A 173 -1.98 -25.79 -28.34
N LEU A 174 -1.41 -26.83 -28.95
CA LEU A 174 0.05 -27.03 -29.01
C LEU A 174 0.73 -25.88 -29.74
N LEU A 175 0.16 -25.45 -30.87
CA LEU A 175 0.62 -24.32 -31.67
C LEU A 175 0.63 -23.00 -30.88
N ASN A 176 -0.37 -22.76 -30.02
CA ASN A 176 -0.43 -21.62 -29.10
C ASN A 176 0.64 -21.66 -27.99
N LEU A 177 1.19 -22.83 -27.62
CA LEU A 177 2.35 -22.92 -26.74
C LEU A 177 3.64 -22.58 -27.51
N VAL A 178 3.82 -23.17 -28.69
CA VAL A 178 5.01 -23.02 -29.54
C VAL A 178 5.18 -21.58 -30.04
N LEU A 179 4.13 -20.97 -30.60
CA LEU A 179 4.15 -19.61 -31.18
C LEU A 179 4.67 -18.52 -30.22
N LYS A 180 4.58 -18.73 -28.90
CA LYS A 180 5.09 -17.77 -27.90
C LYS A 180 6.61 -17.74 -27.83
N ARG A 181 7.28 -18.84 -28.23
CA ARG A 181 8.74 -19.04 -28.17
C ARG A 181 9.44 -19.07 -29.53
N VAL A 182 8.71 -19.28 -30.64
CA VAL A 182 9.27 -19.17 -32.00
C VAL A 182 9.94 -17.79 -32.21
N PRO A 183 11.15 -17.71 -32.80
CA PRO A 183 11.82 -16.44 -33.05
C PRO A 183 11.00 -15.49 -33.94
N GLY A 184 10.93 -14.21 -33.54
CA GLY A 184 10.18 -13.16 -34.24
C GLY A 184 10.41 -13.10 -35.77
N PRO A 185 11.65 -13.16 -36.29
CA PRO A 185 11.91 -13.15 -37.72
C PRO A 185 11.22 -14.27 -38.52
N VAL A 186 11.00 -15.44 -37.91
CA VAL A 186 10.26 -16.56 -38.54
C VAL A 186 8.77 -16.20 -38.64
N LEU A 187 8.19 -15.66 -37.56
CA LEU A 187 6.78 -15.27 -37.47
C LEU A 187 6.43 -14.09 -38.39
N ILE A 188 7.37 -13.18 -38.64
CA ILE A 188 7.24 -12.12 -39.64
C ILE A 188 7.32 -12.73 -41.04
N LYS A 189 8.36 -13.54 -41.34
CA LYS A 189 8.55 -14.13 -42.68
C LYS A 189 7.42 -15.07 -43.11
N LYS A 190 6.75 -15.74 -42.17
CA LYS A 190 5.62 -16.67 -42.43
C LYS A 190 4.23 -16.07 -42.16
N PHE A 191 4.13 -14.75 -41.96
CA PHE A 191 2.87 -14.09 -41.62
C PHE A 191 1.74 -14.34 -42.61
N SER A 192 2.00 -14.20 -43.92
CA SER A 192 1.00 -14.38 -45.00
C SER A 192 0.34 -15.76 -44.97
N ASP A 193 1.16 -16.79 -44.92
CA ASP A 193 0.75 -18.18 -45.08
C ASP A 193 -0.02 -18.62 -43.83
N THR A 194 0.56 -18.32 -42.66
CA THR A 194 0.01 -18.66 -41.34
C THR A 194 -1.30 -17.93 -41.07
N SER A 195 -1.39 -16.63 -41.36
CA SER A 195 -2.63 -15.86 -41.16
C SER A 195 -3.74 -16.33 -42.10
N LYS A 196 -3.43 -16.68 -43.36
CA LYS A 196 -4.40 -17.22 -44.31
C LYS A 196 -4.98 -18.56 -43.86
N ALA A 197 -4.13 -19.48 -43.41
CA ALA A 197 -4.56 -20.77 -42.85
C ALA A 197 -5.46 -20.56 -41.61
N PHE A 198 -5.03 -19.68 -40.68
CA PHE A 198 -5.79 -19.38 -39.47
C PHE A 198 -7.16 -18.76 -39.78
N MET A 199 -7.22 -17.81 -40.72
CA MET A 199 -8.48 -17.16 -41.14
C MET A 199 -9.44 -18.14 -41.85
N GLY A 200 -8.92 -19.08 -42.64
CA GLY A 200 -9.74 -20.15 -43.25
C GLY A 200 -10.35 -21.09 -42.21
N ILE A 201 -9.60 -21.46 -41.17
CA ILE A 201 -10.10 -22.30 -40.07
C ILE A 201 -11.11 -21.53 -39.22
N LEU A 202 -10.86 -20.26 -38.92
CA LEU A 202 -11.79 -19.41 -38.19
C LEU A 202 -13.12 -19.24 -38.95
N SER A 203 -13.10 -19.08 -40.28
CA SER A 203 -14.33 -18.96 -41.06
C SER A 203 -15.11 -20.28 -41.17
N SER A 204 -14.43 -21.42 -41.36
CA SER A 204 -15.08 -22.74 -41.45
C SER A 204 -15.65 -23.24 -40.11
N GLN A 205 -15.08 -22.80 -38.98
CA GLN A 205 -15.53 -23.16 -37.63
C GLN A 205 -16.46 -22.13 -36.98
N ALA A 206 -16.63 -20.92 -37.55
CA ALA A 206 -17.43 -19.83 -36.95
C ALA A 206 -18.88 -20.22 -36.61
N CYS A 207 -19.49 -21.10 -37.42
CA CYS A 207 -20.85 -21.60 -37.22
C CYS A 207 -20.92 -23.01 -36.58
N ARG A 208 -19.80 -23.56 -36.11
CA ARG A 208 -19.70 -24.90 -35.51
C ARG A 208 -19.56 -24.81 -33.99
N ASP A 209 -20.00 -25.83 -33.26
CA ASP A 209 -19.99 -25.84 -31.78
C ASP A 209 -18.60 -26.00 -31.12
N SER A 210 -17.53 -26.22 -31.90
CA SER A 210 -16.15 -26.39 -31.36
C SER A 210 -15.53 -25.07 -30.88
N THR A 211 -15.99 -24.61 -29.71
CA THR A 211 -15.48 -23.39 -29.06
C THR A 211 -14.00 -23.48 -28.66
N SER A 212 -13.44 -24.69 -28.53
CA SER A 212 -12.04 -24.91 -28.14
C SER A 212 -11.08 -24.58 -29.28
N ALA A 213 -11.35 -25.05 -30.51
CA ALA A 213 -10.52 -24.75 -31.68
C ALA A 213 -10.49 -23.23 -31.94
N LEU A 214 -11.66 -22.59 -32.05
CA LEU A 214 -11.78 -21.14 -32.21
C LEU A 214 -10.98 -20.37 -31.15
N ARG A 215 -11.09 -20.76 -29.87
CA ARG A 215 -10.37 -20.10 -28.76
C ARG A 215 -8.86 -20.09 -28.98
N TRP A 216 -8.27 -21.25 -29.26
CA TRP A 216 -6.81 -21.35 -29.41
C TRP A 216 -6.33 -20.70 -30.70
N MET A 217 -7.08 -20.82 -31.79
CA MET A 217 -6.78 -20.17 -33.07
C MET A 217 -6.75 -18.64 -32.96
N LEU A 218 -7.69 -18.02 -32.21
CA LEU A 218 -7.67 -16.58 -31.95
C LEU A 218 -6.45 -16.14 -31.10
N SER A 219 -6.01 -16.99 -30.17
CA SER A 219 -4.80 -16.77 -29.36
C SER A 219 -3.51 -16.89 -30.19
N CYS A 220 -3.46 -17.85 -31.12
CA CYS A 220 -2.40 -17.98 -32.12
C CYS A 220 -2.34 -16.73 -33.01
N LEU A 221 -3.48 -16.30 -33.53
CA LEU A 221 -3.60 -15.14 -34.42
C LEU A 221 -3.18 -13.84 -33.72
N ALA A 222 -3.58 -13.64 -32.46
CA ALA A 222 -3.16 -12.48 -31.67
C ALA A 222 -1.66 -12.48 -31.38
N THR A 223 -1.09 -13.65 -31.04
CA THR A 223 0.36 -13.81 -30.84
C THR A 223 1.14 -13.49 -32.12
N LEU A 224 0.64 -13.95 -33.27
CA LEU A 224 1.23 -13.70 -34.59
C LEU A 224 1.18 -12.21 -34.99
N LEU A 225 0.04 -11.54 -34.79
CA LEU A 225 -0.14 -10.10 -35.09
C LEU A 225 0.75 -9.21 -34.21
N ARG A 226 0.93 -9.55 -32.93
CA ARG A 226 1.73 -8.79 -31.96
C ARG A 226 3.24 -8.75 -32.29
N ARG A 227 3.73 -9.71 -33.08
CA ARG A 227 5.13 -9.80 -33.54
C ARG A 227 5.38 -9.11 -34.90
N GLN A 228 4.35 -8.50 -35.51
CA GLN A 228 4.51 -7.83 -36.81
C GLN A 228 5.10 -6.43 -36.64
N ASN A 229 6.01 -6.04 -37.54
CA ASN A 229 6.64 -4.72 -37.53
C ASN A 229 5.66 -3.60 -37.97
N LEU A 230 6.03 -2.34 -37.72
CA LEU A 230 5.16 -1.19 -38.04
C LEU A 230 4.80 -1.11 -39.53
N ALA A 231 5.73 -1.44 -40.43
CA ALA A 231 5.50 -1.45 -41.87
C ALA A 231 4.43 -2.48 -42.29
N ALA A 232 4.36 -3.64 -41.63
CA ALA A 232 3.38 -4.67 -41.94
C ALA A 232 1.93 -4.18 -41.77
N TRP A 233 1.68 -3.26 -40.83
CA TRP A 233 0.35 -2.70 -40.57
C TRP A 233 -0.15 -1.74 -41.67
N ASN A 234 0.72 -1.29 -42.58
CA ASN A 234 0.31 -0.52 -43.75
C ASN A 234 -0.30 -1.39 -44.86
N TYR A 235 -0.08 -2.72 -44.85
CA TYR A 235 -0.66 -3.61 -45.86
C TYR A 235 -2.10 -4.01 -45.51
N PRO A 236 -3.03 -3.99 -46.49
CA PRO A 236 -4.43 -4.38 -46.25
C PRO A 236 -4.62 -5.76 -45.64
N VAL A 237 -3.76 -6.73 -45.96
CA VAL A 237 -3.84 -8.11 -45.45
C VAL A 237 -3.72 -8.17 -43.92
N THR A 238 -2.81 -7.40 -43.34
CA THR A 238 -2.61 -7.33 -41.88
C THR A 238 -3.82 -6.74 -41.18
N MET A 239 -4.37 -5.65 -41.74
CA MET A 239 -5.59 -5.01 -41.23
C MET A 239 -6.83 -5.90 -41.41
N GLN A 240 -6.98 -6.59 -42.54
CA GLN A 240 -8.06 -7.57 -42.76
C GLN A 240 -7.98 -8.73 -41.75
N THR A 241 -6.78 -9.23 -41.49
CA THR A 241 -6.53 -10.28 -40.48
C THR A 241 -6.92 -9.80 -39.08
N PHE A 242 -6.57 -8.56 -38.72
CA PHE A 242 -6.97 -7.95 -37.45
C PHE A 242 -8.47 -7.66 -37.37
N HIS A 243 -9.12 -7.25 -38.46
CA HIS A 243 -10.59 -7.15 -38.52
C HIS A 243 -11.27 -8.52 -38.40
N GLY A 244 -10.63 -9.58 -38.88
CA GLY A 244 -11.01 -10.97 -38.63
C GLY A 244 -10.97 -11.36 -37.15
N LEU A 245 -9.99 -10.87 -36.39
CA LEU A 245 -9.93 -11.04 -34.93
C LEU A 245 -11.00 -10.19 -34.21
N LEU A 246 -11.25 -8.96 -34.67
CA LEU A 246 -12.24 -8.04 -34.09
C LEU A 246 -13.67 -8.58 -34.15
N SER A 247 -14.10 -9.23 -35.23
CA SER A 247 -15.48 -9.73 -35.34
C SER A 247 -15.84 -10.73 -34.23
N PHE A 248 -14.88 -11.52 -33.74
CA PHE A 248 -15.10 -12.44 -32.62
C PHE A 248 -15.22 -11.74 -31.24
N THR A 249 -14.95 -10.44 -31.11
CA THR A 249 -15.10 -9.73 -29.81
C THR A 249 -16.55 -9.49 -29.39
N VAL A 250 -17.53 -9.73 -30.28
CA VAL A 250 -18.97 -9.73 -29.99
C VAL A 250 -19.59 -11.14 -30.01
N HIS A 251 -18.80 -12.18 -30.31
CA HIS A 251 -19.28 -13.56 -30.50
C HIS A 251 -20.07 -14.12 -29.31
N VAL A 252 -21.17 -14.85 -29.58
CA VAL A 252 -22.12 -15.31 -28.55
C VAL A 252 -21.46 -16.19 -27.47
N LYS A 253 -20.67 -17.18 -27.86
CA LYS A 253 -20.02 -18.13 -26.92
C LYS A 253 -18.89 -17.40 -26.13
N PRO A 254 -18.92 -17.34 -24.79
CA PRO A 254 -18.07 -16.42 -24.01
C PRO A 254 -16.59 -16.77 -23.96
N LYS A 255 -16.20 -18.05 -24.08
CA LYS A 255 -14.78 -18.48 -24.10
C LYS A 255 -14.04 -17.93 -25.33
N VAL A 256 -14.70 -17.97 -26.49
CA VAL A 256 -14.22 -17.40 -27.76
C VAL A 256 -14.11 -15.88 -27.61
N ARG A 257 -15.21 -15.23 -27.19
CA ARG A 257 -15.29 -13.77 -27.05
C ARG A 257 -14.24 -13.17 -26.13
N LYS A 258 -14.10 -13.68 -24.89
CA LYS A 258 -13.08 -13.19 -23.94
C LYS A 258 -11.66 -13.33 -24.49
N THR A 259 -11.40 -14.39 -25.28
CA THR A 259 -10.07 -14.62 -25.87
C THR A 259 -9.81 -13.69 -27.06
N ALA A 260 -10.81 -13.39 -27.89
CA ALA A 260 -10.72 -12.35 -28.92
C ALA A 260 -10.48 -10.96 -28.30
N GLN A 261 -11.27 -10.59 -27.27
CA GLN A 261 -11.14 -9.31 -26.55
C GLN A 261 -9.75 -9.16 -25.93
N HIS A 262 -9.27 -10.17 -25.20
CA HIS A 262 -7.90 -10.18 -24.67
C HIS A 262 -6.84 -10.09 -25.78
N GLY A 263 -7.03 -10.82 -26.89
CA GLY A 263 -6.15 -10.76 -28.06
C GLY A 263 -6.00 -9.33 -28.61
N VAL A 264 -7.12 -8.65 -28.85
CA VAL A 264 -7.14 -7.25 -29.32
C VAL A 264 -6.42 -6.31 -28.33
N CYS A 265 -6.71 -6.41 -27.03
CA CYS A 265 -6.01 -5.65 -26.00
C CYS A 265 -4.50 -5.93 -25.99
N SER A 266 -4.08 -7.19 -26.18
CA SER A 266 -2.68 -7.62 -26.16
C SER A 266 -1.87 -7.15 -27.38
N ILE A 267 -2.53 -6.90 -28.51
CA ILE A 267 -1.94 -6.29 -29.71
C ILE A 267 -1.79 -4.78 -29.48
N LEU A 268 -2.91 -4.09 -29.21
CA LEU A 268 -2.94 -2.63 -29.13
C LEU A 268 -2.07 -2.03 -28.01
N ARG A 269 -1.81 -2.81 -26.94
CA ARG A 269 -0.94 -2.43 -25.81
C ARG A 269 0.42 -3.14 -25.79
N GLY A 270 0.67 -4.11 -26.67
CA GLY A 270 1.74 -5.09 -26.48
C GLY A 270 2.51 -5.50 -27.73
N SER A 271 2.24 -4.91 -28.90
CA SER A 271 3.07 -5.08 -30.10
C SER A 271 4.49 -4.54 -29.88
N GLU A 272 5.51 -5.27 -30.34
CA GLU A 272 6.92 -5.02 -29.99
C GLU A 272 7.42 -3.62 -30.38
N PHE A 273 6.95 -3.10 -31.51
CA PHE A 273 7.32 -1.77 -32.02
C PHE A 273 6.78 -0.59 -31.18
N LEU A 274 5.98 -0.85 -30.14
CA LEU A 274 5.51 0.17 -29.19
C LEU A 274 6.52 0.45 -28.05
N PHE A 275 7.60 -0.33 -27.95
CA PHE A 275 8.57 -0.25 -26.83
C PHE A 275 10.01 0.08 -27.25
N GLY A 276 10.27 0.30 -28.55
CA GLY A 276 11.60 0.63 -29.07
C GLY A 276 11.79 2.14 -29.34
N ASP A 277 13.03 2.56 -29.57
CA ASP A 277 13.33 3.94 -29.99
C ASP A 277 12.59 4.29 -31.29
N GLY A 278 11.86 5.40 -31.28
CA GLY A 278 10.99 5.80 -32.39
C GLY A 278 9.61 5.14 -32.41
N ALA A 279 9.17 4.52 -31.31
CA ALA A 279 7.81 3.97 -31.16
C ALA A 279 6.71 5.00 -31.52
N PRO A 280 5.65 4.61 -32.25
CA PRO A 280 4.50 5.47 -32.49
C PRO A 280 3.67 5.59 -31.20
N SER A 281 3.12 6.79 -30.94
CA SER A 281 2.33 7.08 -29.74
C SER A 281 1.05 6.22 -29.60
N HIS A 282 0.53 5.68 -30.70
CA HIS A 282 -0.60 4.77 -30.73
C HIS A 282 -0.41 3.68 -31.80
N HIS A 283 -0.93 2.48 -31.53
CA HIS A 283 -0.92 1.38 -32.49
C HIS A 283 -1.80 1.71 -33.72
N PRO A 284 -1.37 1.49 -34.98
CA PRO A 284 -2.11 1.91 -36.18
C PRO A 284 -3.57 1.44 -36.23
N ALA A 285 -3.82 0.21 -35.79
CA ALA A 285 -5.16 -0.38 -35.77
C ALA A 285 -6.11 0.17 -34.66
N ALA A 286 -5.63 1.02 -33.75
CA ALA A 286 -6.42 1.56 -32.64
C ALA A 286 -7.64 2.36 -33.14
N SER A 287 -7.43 3.28 -34.09
CA SER A 287 -8.50 4.09 -34.68
C SER A 287 -9.56 3.25 -35.42
N SER A 288 -9.15 2.11 -36.01
CA SER A 288 -10.09 1.17 -36.66
C SER A 288 -10.89 0.37 -35.63
N THR A 289 -10.25 0.00 -34.52
CA THR A 289 -10.90 -0.68 -33.39
C THR A 289 -11.96 0.21 -32.72
N ALA A 290 -11.65 1.49 -32.53
CA ALA A 290 -12.61 2.46 -32.00
C ALA A 290 -13.85 2.60 -32.90
N LYS A 291 -13.65 2.73 -34.21
CA LYS A 291 -14.73 2.78 -35.20
C LYS A 291 -15.60 1.52 -35.16
N PHE A 292 -15.00 0.34 -35.09
CA PHE A 292 -15.73 -0.92 -34.93
C PHE A 292 -16.58 -0.92 -33.64
N CYS A 293 -16.01 -0.53 -32.50
CA CYS A 293 -16.74 -0.49 -31.23
C CYS A 293 -17.93 0.49 -31.28
N VAL A 294 -17.76 1.68 -31.86
CA VAL A 294 -18.86 2.65 -32.03
C VAL A 294 -19.95 2.09 -32.94
N GLN A 295 -19.58 1.53 -34.10
CA GLN A 295 -20.53 0.96 -35.05
C GLN A 295 -21.34 -0.23 -34.49
N GLU A 296 -20.72 -1.14 -33.75
CA GLU A 296 -21.44 -2.27 -33.15
C GLU A 296 -22.42 -1.82 -32.05
N ILE A 297 -22.08 -0.77 -31.31
CA ILE A 297 -22.99 -0.15 -30.33
C ILE A 297 -24.17 0.54 -31.04
N GLU A 298 -23.90 1.29 -32.11
CA GLU A 298 -24.94 1.98 -32.89
C GLU A 298 -25.90 1.02 -33.61
N LYS A 299 -25.39 -0.10 -34.15
CA LYS A 299 -26.20 -1.16 -34.78
C LYS A 299 -27.08 -1.91 -33.77
N ALA A 300 -26.53 -2.27 -32.61
CA ALA A 300 -27.24 -3.07 -31.61
C ALA A 300 -28.28 -2.24 -30.83
N GLY A 301 -28.00 -0.95 -30.62
CA GLY A 301 -28.82 -0.06 -29.80
C GLY A 301 -28.76 -0.40 -28.29
N GLY A 302 -29.39 0.45 -27.49
CA GLY A 302 -29.60 0.23 -26.05
C GLY A 302 -30.93 -0.46 -25.72
N ALA A 303 -31.49 -1.22 -26.66
CA ALA A 303 -32.77 -1.91 -26.47
C ALA A 303 -32.68 -3.06 -25.45
N LYS A 304 -33.82 -3.68 -25.11
CA LYS A 304 -33.94 -4.67 -24.01
C LYS A 304 -33.04 -5.92 -24.12
N GLU A 305 -32.46 -6.18 -25.29
CA GLU A 305 -31.54 -7.31 -25.54
C GLU A 305 -30.12 -6.86 -25.90
N ALA A 306 -29.66 -5.72 -25.36
CA ALA A 306 -28.35 -5.06 -25.58
C ALA A 306 -27.10 -5.87 -25.10
N THR A 307 -27.10 -7.18 -25.29
CA THR A 307 -26.00 -8.11 -25.00
C THR A 307 -24.72 -7.75 -25.78
N THR A 308 -24.82 -7.51 -27.08
CA THR A 308 -23.74 -7.01 -27.94
C THR A 308 -23.16 -5.70 -27.39
N THR A 309 -24.02 -4.74 -27.05
CA THR A 309 -23.63 -3.45 -26.45
C THR A 309 -22.85 -3.66 -25.16
N LEU A 310 -23.33 -4.50 -24.23
CA LEU A 310 -22.61 -4.87 -23.00
C LEU A 310 -21.26 -5.56 -23.28
N HIS A 311 -21.16 -6.35 -24.35
CA HIS A 311 -19.91 -7.00 -24.77
C HIS A 311 -18.88 -5.99 -25.28
N VAL A 312 -19.31 -5.00 -26.07
CA VAL A 312 -18.43 -3.92 -26.56
C VAL A 312 -18.07 -2.95 -25.43
N LEU A 313 -18.98 -2.62 -24.52
CA LEU A 313 -18.67 -1.80 -23.34
C LEU A 313 -17.60 -2.45 -22.45
N SER A 314 -17.66 -3.78 -22.26
CA SER A 314 -16.62 -4.52 -21.53
C SER A 314 -15.27 -4.54 -22.26
N LEU A 315 -15.24 -4.36 -23.58
CA LEU A 315 -14.00 -4.21 -24.35
C LEU A 315 -13.48 -2.76 -24.29
N LEU A 316 -14.36 -1.76 -24.45
CA LEU A 316 -14.00 -0.33 -24.38
C LEU A 316 -13.38 0.05 -23.04
N ARG A 317 -13.83 -0.56 -21.93
CA ARG A 317 -13.18 -0.45 -20.61
C ARG A 317 -11.67 -0.71 -20.68
N ASP A 318 -11.24 -1.70 -21.47
CA ASP A 318 -9.84 -2.10 -21.56
C ASP A 318 -9.11 -1.42 -22.74
N LEU A 319 -9.83 -0.80 -23.67
CA LEU A 319 -9.24 -0.14 -24.85
C LEU A 319 -9.11 1.38 -24.76
N LEU A 320 -10.03 2.07 -24.07
CA LEU A 320 -10.03 3.54 -23.99
C LEU A 320 -8.65 4.16 -23.70
N PRO A 321 -7.82 3.67 -22.75
CA PRO A 321 -6.50 4.24 -22.45
C PRO A 321 -5.42 4.13 -23.54
N CYS A 322 -5.62 3.32 -24.60
CA CYS A 322 -4.65 3.18 -25.70
C CYS A 322 -5.12 3.79 -27.04
N LEU A 323 -6.33 4.35 -27.09
CA LEU A 323 -6.87 5.00 -28.29
C LEU A 323 -6.31 6.43 -28.44
N PRO A 324 -6.16 6.96 -29.67
CA PRO A 324 -5.83 8.37 -29.87
C PRO A 324 -7.02 9.28 -29.54
N ALA A 325 -6.75 10.53 -29.13
CA ALA A 325 -7.75 11.52 -28.70
C ALA A 325 -9.06 11.61 -29.53
N PRO A 326 -9.07 11.71 -30.87
CA PRO A 326 -10.32 11.77 -31.65
C PRO A 326 -11.14 10.46 -31.55
N SER A 327 -10.48 9.31 -31.38
CA SER A 327 -11.15 8.04 -31.15
C SER A 327 -11.68 7.91 -29.72
N VAL A 328 -10.94 8.39 -28.71
CA VAL A 328 -11.44 8.48 -27.33
C VAL A 328 -12.69 9.35 -27.28
N LYS A 329 -12.67 10.54 -27.90
CA LYS A 329 -13.83 11.44 -27.97
C LYS A 329 -15.07 10.74 -28.55
N SER A 330 -14.94 10.15 -29.74
CA SER A 330 -16.07 9.45 -30.40
C SER A 330 -16.61 8.26 -29.60
N CYS A 331 -15.74 7.53 -28.91
CA CYS A 331 -16.16 6.49 -27.97
C CYS A 331 -16.91 7.09 -26.76
N CYS A 332 -16.39 8.15 -26.13
CA CYS A 332 -17.01 8.80 -24.97
C CYS A 332 -18.37 9.43 -25.30
N GLU A 333 -18.51 10.11 -26.44
CA GLU A 333 -19.79 10.62 -26.96
C GLU A 333 -20.80 9.48 -27.13
N THR A 334 -20.35 8.31 -27.60
CA THR A 334 -21.17 7.11 -27.76
C THR A 334 -21.54 6.47 -26.42
N LEU A 335 -20.64 6.46 -25.43
CA LEU A 335 -20.95 6.00 -24.07
C LEU A 335 -22.06 6.85 -23.44
N LEU A 336 -21.92 8.19 -23.46
CA LEU A 336 -22.91 9.12 -22.92
C LEU A 336 -24.27 8.97 -23.62
N ARG A 337 -24.27 8.97 -24.96
CA ARG A 337 -25.47 8.77 -25.80
C ARG A 337 -26.22 7.46 -25.51
N VAL A 338 -25.53 6.43 -25.03
CA VAL A 338 -26.15 5.14 -24.67
C VAL A 338 -26.60 5.10 -23.20
N MET A 339 -25.97 5.89 -22.32
CA MET A 339 -26.40 6.06 -20.92
C MET A 339 -27.77 6.76 -20.80
N THR A 340 -28.17 7.59 -21.77
CA THR A 340 -29.51 8.21 -21.81
C THR A 340 -30.65 7.19 -21.99
N LEU A 341 -30.35 5.99 -22.50
CA LEU A 341 -31.31 4.92 -22.76
C LEU A 341 -31.71 4.15 -21.47
N SER A 342 -31.35 4.69 -20.29
CA SER A 342 -31.76 4.30 -18.93
C SER A 342 -31.62 2.83 -18.50
N HIS A 343 -30.99 1.99 -19.33
CA HIS A 343 -30.77 0.58 -19.04
C HIS A 343 -29.64 0.39 -18.01
N VAL A 344 -30.01 0.12 -16.75
CA VAL A 344 -29.12 0.07 -15.55
C VAL A 344 -27.76 -0.62 -15.79
N LEU A 345 -27.74 -1.84 -16.34
CA LEU A 345 -26.48 -2.58 -16.57
C LEU A 345 -25.57 -1.91 -17.61
N VAL A 346 -26.16 -1.23 -18.59
CA VAL A 346 -25.44 -0.54 -19.67
C VAL A 346 -24.81 0.73 -19.13
N THR A 347 -25.56 1.52 -18.34
CA THR A 347 -25.03 2.69 -17.62
C THR A 347 -23.90 2.28 -16.65
N ALA A 348 -24.08 1.19 -15.90
CA ALA A 348 -23.04 0.66 -15.00
C ALA A 348 -21.78 0.19 -15.75
N CYS A 349 -21.91 -0.39 -16.94
CA CYS A 349 -20.77 -0.76 -17.79
C CYS A 349 -20.08 0.45 -18.43
N ALA A 350 -20.83 1.48 -18.84
CA ALA A 350 -20.27 2.73 -19.34
C ALA A 350 -19.51 3.51 -18.26
N MET A 351 -20.07 3.62 -17.04
CA MET A 351 -19.36 4.20 -15.89
C MET A 351 -18.06 3.43 -15.58
N LYS A 352 -18.07 2.10 -15.63
CA LYS A 352 -16.85 1.28 -15.47
C LYS A 352 -15.82 1.54 -16.58
N ALA A 353 -16.25 1.86 -17.80
CA ALA A 353 -15.34 2.24 -18.88
C ALA A 353 -14.72 3.63 -18.67
N PHE A 354 -15.49 4.63 -18.23
CA PHE A 354 -14.98 5.94 -17.83
C PHE A 354 -14.01 5.86 -16.64
N HIS A 355 -14.35 5.11 -15.60
CA HIS A 355 -13.46 4.88 -14.46
C HIS A 355 -12.13 4.27 -14.90
N SER A 356 -12.15 3.26 -15.80
CA SER A 356 -10.94 2.65 -16.36
C SER A 356 -10.08 3.63 -17.16
N LEU A 357 -10.71 4.49 -17.98
CA LEU A 357 -10.03 5.57 -18.71
C LEU A 357 -9.28 6.51 -17.75
N PHE A 358 -9.93 6.98 -16.69
CA PHE A 358 -9.31 7.93 -15.75
C PHE A 358 -8.30 7.28 -14.79
N VAL A 359 -8.52 6.03 -14.36
CA VAL A 359 -7.57 5.27 -13.52
C VAL A 359 -6.27 4.96 -14.26
N ALA A 360 -6.33 4.73 -15.57
CA ALA A 360 -5.13 4.50 -16.37
C ALA A 360 -4.24 5.75 -16.56
N GLN A 361 -4.75 6.94 -16.20
CA GLN A 361 -4.06 8.24 -16.29
C GLN A 361 -3.27 8.45 -17.60
N PRO A 362 -3.93 8.30 -18.77
CA PRO A 362 -3.26 8.25 -20.06
C PRO A 362 -2.77 9.63 -20.51
N PRO A 363 -1.72 9.71 -21.34
CA PRO A 363 -1.12 10.98 -21.76
C PRO A 363 -2.08 11.85 -22.59
N ALA A 364 -1.77 13.13 -22.73
CA ALA A 364 -2.59 14.11 -23.46
C ALA A 364 -2.84 13.75 -24.94
N SER A 365 -2.04 12.87 -25.56
CA SER A 365 -2.31 12.34 -26.91
C SER A 365 -3.53 11.39 -26.96
N CYS A 366 -3.84 10.75 -25.84
CA CYS A 366 -5.02 9.91 -25.62
C CYS A 366 -6.18 10.73 -25.06
N LEU A 367 -5.93 11.57 -24.05
CA LEU A 367 -6.97 12.33 -23.34
C LEU A 367 -6.52 13.78 -23.09
N PRO A 368 -6.80 14.71 -24.02
CA PRO A 368 -6.51 16.14 -23.84
C PRO A 368 -7.23 16.75 -22.64
N VAL A 369 -6.69 17.86 -22.14
CA VAL A 369 -7.18 18.60 -20.96
C VAL A 369 -8.64 19.03 -21.15
N GLU A 370 -8.94 19.58 -22.33
CA GLU A 370 -10.26 20.09 -22.72
C GLU A 370 -11.27 18.96 -22.87
N LEU A 371 -10.85 17.79 -23.37
CA LEU A 371 -11.71 16.62 -23.51
C LEU A 371 -12.04 16.01 -22.13
N ASN A 372 -11.07 15.96 -21.21
CA ASN A 372 -11.32 15.53 -19.84
C ASN A 372 -12.34 16.47 -19.14
N ALA A 373 -12.15 17.79 -19.24
CA ALA A 373 -13.09 18.78 -18.71
C ALA A 373 -14.49 18.66 -19.35
N GLN A 374 -14.59 18.43 -20.67
CA GLN A 374 -15.87 18.21 -21.35
C GLN A 374 -16.59 16.94 -20.86
N ILE A 375 -15.86 15.83 -20.66
CA ILE A 375 -16.43 14.59 -20.11
C ILE A 375 -16.89 14.80 -18.66
N ILE A 376 -16.09 15.49 -17.83
CA ILE A 376 -16.47 15.86 -16.46
C ILE A 376 -17.77 16.67 -16.44
N VAL A 377 -17.91 17.67 -17.32
CA VAL A 377 -19.12 18.49 -17.40
C VAL A 377 -20.34 17.66 -17.79
N ALA A 378 -20.22 16.80 -18.80
CA ALA A 378 -21.30 15.94 -19.29
C ALA A 378 -21.71 14.83 -18.28
N LEU A 379 -20.77 14.33 -17.46
CA LEU A 379 -21.08 13.31 -16.45
C LEU A 379 -21.97 13.81 -15.31
N TYR A 380 -22.08 15.13 -15.10
CA TYR A 380 -23.05 15.68 -14.14
C TYR A 380 -24.52 15.50 -14.57
N ASP A 381 -24.79 15.31 -15.86
CA ASP A 381 -26.16 15.09 -16.35
C ASP A 381 -26.64 13.64 -16.05
N TYR A 382 -25.75 12.81 -15.47
CA TYR A 382 -25.98 11.42 -15.07
C TYR A 382 -25.73 11.21 -13.56
N VAL A 383 -25.86 12.27 -12.74
CA VAL A 383 -25.87 12.15 -11.26
C VAL A 383 -27.04 11.26 -10.82
N PRO A 384 -26.79 10.12 -10.15
CA PRO A 384 -27.87 9.26 -9.63
C PRO A 384 -28.53 9.85 -8.37
N ASN A 385 -29.68 9.30 -7.97
CA ASN A 385 -30.35 9.75 -6.75
C ASN A 385 -29.54 9.36 -5.51
N GLU A 386 -29.72 10.10 -4.40
CA GLU A 386 -29.06 9.83 -3.11
C GLU A 386 -29.36 8.41 -2.57
N SER A 387 -30.48 7.81 -2.97
CA SER A 387 -30.87 6.43 -2.64
C SER A 387 -30.23 5.36 -3.54
N ASP A 388 -29.68 5.71 -4.70
CA ASP A 388 -29.20 4.75 -5.71
C ASP A 388 -27.77 4.26 -5.40
N LEU A 389 -27.62 3.43 -4.36
CA LEU A 389 -26.35 2.92 -3.84
C LEU A 389 -25.28 2.62 -4.92
N GLN A 390 -25.52 1.62 -5.77
CA GLN A 390 -24.50 1.14 -6.71
C GLN A 390 -24.22 2.12 -7.87
N PRO A 391 -25.22 2.77 -8.49
CA PRO A 391 -24.98 3.88 -9.43
C PRO A 391 -24.20 5.05 -8.81
N LEU A 392 -24.55 5.51 -7.61
CA LEU A 392 -23.93 6.68 -6.99
C LEU A 392 -22.50 6.42 -6.55
N LEU A 393 -22.20 5.23 -6.01
CA LEU A 393 -20.82 4.77 -5.76
C LEU A 393 -19.99 4.76 -7.06
N ALA A 394 -20.56 4.28 -8.17
CA ALA A 394 -19.88 4.27 -9.46
C ALA A 394 -19.64 5.70 -9.99
N TRP A 395 -20.63 6.59 -9.87
CA TRP A 395 -20.51 8.00 -10.28
C TRP A 395 -19.43 8.74 -9.48
N LEU A 396 -19.45 8.63 -8.15
CA LEU A 396 -18.44 9.23 -7.27
C LEU A 396 -17.03 8.76 -7.63
N SER A 397 -16.85 7.45 -7.83
CA SER A 397 -15.56 6.85 -8.19
C SER A 397 -15.05 7.29 -9.58
N VAL A 398 -15.94 7.45 -10.57
CA VAL A 398 -15.59 8.04 -11.87
C VAL A 398 -15.14 9.49 -11.70
N MET A 399 -15.91 10.29 -10.96
CA MET A 399 -15.68 11.73 -10.81
C MET A 399 -14.44 12.06 -9.97
N GLU A 400 -14.14 11.27 -8.94
CA GLU A 400 -12.87 11.30 -8.20
C GLU A 400 -11.69 11.19 -9.18
N ARG A 401 -11.65 10.10 -9.96
CA ARG A 401 -10.52 9.80 -10.85
C ARG A 401 -10.42 10.78 -12.02
N ALA A 402 -11.55 11.25 -12.54
CA ALA A 402 -11.57 12.28 -13.59
C ALA A 402 -10.90 13.58 -13.12
N HIS A 403 -11.22 14.04 -11.90
CA HIS A 403 -10.63 15.25 -11.33
C HIS A 403 -9.17 15.06 -10.91
N VAL A 404 -8.79 13.92 -10.30
CA VAL A 404 -7.37 13.61 -10.03
C VAL A 404 -6.56 13.58 -11.32
N HIS A 405 -7.10 13.01 -12.40
CA HIS A 405 -6.45 13.04 -13.71
C HIS A 405 -6.38 14.47 -14.28
N LEU A 406 -7.45 15.28 -14.15
CA LEU A 406 -7.46 16.66 -14.61
C LEU A 406 -6.45 17.52 -13.85
N ALA A 407 -6.29 17.32 -12.53
CA ALA A 407 -5.32 18.05 -11.72
C ALA A 407 -3.88 17.81 -12.20
N LYS A 408 -3.54 16.55 -12.49
CA LYS A 408 -2.22 16.16 -13.03
C LYS A 408 -1.90 16.72 -14.41
N LEU A 409 -2.92 17.01 -15.23
CA LEU A 409 -2.76 17.65 -16.54
C LEU A 409 -2.76 19.18 -16.45
N LYS A 410 -3.70 19.76 -15.70
CA LYS A 410 -3.85 21.21 -15.48
C LYS A 410 -4.65 21.51 -14.21
N TRP A 411 -3.95 21.76 -13.11
CA TRP A 411 -4.55 22.03 -11.79
C TRP A 411 -5.54 23.21 -11.80
N GLU A 412 -5.21 24.31 -12.49
CA GLU A 412 -6.06 25.52 -12.58
C GLU A 412 -7.50 25.18 -13.02
N LEU A 413 -7.62 24.32 -14.05
CA LEU A 413 -8.90 23.95 -14.63
C LEU A 413 -9.63 22.94 -13.74
N CYS A 414 -8.90 22.01 -13.11
CA CYS A 414 -9.47 21.13 -12.09
C CYS A 414 -10.12 21.95 -10.96
N TRP A 415 -9.42 22.96 -10.43
CA TRP A 415 -9.88 23.84 -9.36
C TRP A 415 -11.13 24.65 -9.74
N ALA A 416 -11.33 24.97 -11.03
CA ALA A 416 -12.57 25.59 -11.51
C ALA A 416 -13.78 24.62 -11.46
N HIS A 417 -13.56 23.32 -11.60
CA HIS A 417 -14.61 22.29 -11.57
C HIS A 417 -14.87 21.71 -10.17
N LEU A 418 -13.84 21.59 -9.31
CA LEU A 418 -13.94 20.98 -7.98
C LEU A 418 -15.13 21.50 -7.12
N PRO A 419 -15.46 22.80 -7.05
CA PRO A 419 -16.62 23.28 -6.29
C PRO A 419 -17.95 22.60 -6.65
N ARG A 420 -18.16 22.21 -7.92
CA ARG A 420 -19.38 21.50 -8.36
C ARG A 420 -19.38 20.05 -7.86
N LEU A 421 -18.21 19.38 -7.81
CA LEU A 421 -18.08 18.04 -7.25
C LEU A 421 -18.20 18.04 -5.73
N PHE A 422 -17.65 19.05 -5.04
CA PHE A 422 -17.80 19.20 -3.59
C PHE A 422 -19.27 19.28 -3.18
N ASN A 423 -20.08 20.11 -3.85
CA ASN A 423 -21.52 20.20 -3.59
C ASN A 423 -22.25 18.87 -3.87
N ALA A 424 -21.90 18.16 -4.96
CA ALA A 424 -22.51 16.86 -5.28
C ALA A 424 -22.15 15.77 -4.25
N ALA A 425 -20.89 15.71 -3.80
CA ALA A 425 -20.46 14.77 -2.78
C ALA A 425 -21.01 15.11 -1.39
N MET A 426 -21.20 16.39 -1.05
CA MET A 426 -21.88 16.79 0.17
C MET A 426 -23.36 16.39 0.17
N ASN A 427 -24.09 16.54 -0.95
CA ASN A 427 -25.47 16.01 -1.05
C ASN A 427 -25.52 14.48 -0.84
N ALA A 428 -24.52 13.74 -1.33
CA ALA A 428 -24.43 12.28 -1.10
C ALA A 428 -24.28 11.88 0.38
N PHE A 429 -23.98 12.80 1.31
CA PHE A 429 -24.04 12.55 2.76
C PHE A 429 -25.47 12.37 3.31
N LEU A 430 -26.50 12.68 2.51
CA LEU A 430 -27.91 12.50 2.86
C LEU A 430 -28.44 11.11 2.47
N SER A 431 -27.61 10.32 1.78
CA SER A 431 -27.94 8.94 1.43
C SER A 431 -28.26 8.11 2.67
N PRO A 432 -29.32 7.26 2.65
CA PRO A 432 -29.58 6.29 3.72
C PRO A 432 -28.51 5.20 3.81
N HIS A 433 -27.58 5.12 2.85
CA HIS A 433 -26.54 4.10 2.78
C HIS A 433 -25.18 4.64 3.25
N THR A 434 -24.70 4.17 4.41
CA THR A 434 -23.39 4.53 4.97
C THR A 434 -22.21 4.28 4.02
N GLU A 435 -22.33 3.31 3.10
CA GLU A 435 -21.36 3.08 2.02
C GLU A 435 -21.20 4.31 1.11
N VAL A 436 -22.30 4.96 0.71
CA VAL A 436 -22.29 6.18 -0.11
C VAL A 436 -21.68 7.33 0.66
N VAL A 437 -22.10 7.54 1.91
CA VAL A 437 -21.58 8.61 2.79
C VAL A 437 -20.07 8.46 2.98
N SER A 438 -19.60 7.23 3.21
CA SER A 438 -18.18 6.89 3.35
C SER A 438 -17.40 7.13 2.04
N ALA A 439 -17.93 6.71 0.89
CA ALA A 439 -17.31 6.89 -0.42
C ALA A 439 -17.24 8.37 -0.83
N ALA A 440 -18.28 9.16 -0.55
CA ALA A 440 -18.29 10.59 -0.77
C ALA A 440 -17.26 11.30 0.12
N ALA A 441 -17.14 10.90 1.39
CA ALA A 441 -16.15 11.45 2.31
C ALA A 441 -14.73 11.07 1.89
N GLN A 442 -14.52 9.86 1.36
CA GLN A 442 -13.24 9.45 0.80
C GLN A 442 -12.92 10.22 -0.48
N THR A 443 -13.89 10.40 -1.38
CA THR A 443 -13.75 11.24 -2.59
C THR A 443 -13.28 12.64 -2.21
N LEU A 444 -13.95 13.31 -1.26
CA LEU A 444 -13.57 14.64 -0.78
C LEU A 444 -12.15 14.68 -0.20
N LYS A 445 -11.75 13.68 0.59
CA LYS A 445 -10.39 13.56 1.14
C LYS A 445 -9.32 13.34 0.06
N VAL A 446 -9.60 12.51 -0.96
CA VAL A 446 -8.70 12.26 -2.10
C VAL A 446 -8.52 13.54 -2.93
N LEU A 447 -9.61 14.28 -3.22
CA LEU A 447 -9.51 15.55 -3.94
C LEU A 447 -8.70 16.60 -3.15
N LEU A 448 -8.83 16.63 -1.82
CA LEU A 448 -8.02 17.51 -0.97
C LEU A 448 -6.53 17.13 -0.96
N SER A 449 -6.20 15.84 -0.92
CA SER A 449 -4.79 15.37 -0.88
C SER A 449 -4.10 15.37 -2.24
N ASP A 450 -4.79 14.97 -3.31
CA ASP A 450 -4.19 14.76 -4.63
C ASP A 450 -4.35 15.96 -5.58
N CYS A 451 -5.41 16.77 -5.42
CA CYS A 451 -5.68 17.91 -6.31
C CYS A 451 -5.42 19.29 -5.67
N VAL A 452 -5.58 19.42 -4.35
CA VAL A 452 -5.53 20.73 -3.66
C VAL A 452 -4.23 20.93 -2.88
N ALA A 453 -3.87 20.02 -1.98
CA ALA A 453 -2.68 20.15 -1.13
C ALA A 453 -1.36 20.40 -1.91
N PRO A 454 -1.08 19.77 -3.08
CA PRO A 454 0.16 20.01 -3.82
C PRO A 454 0.30 21.45 -4.33
N HIS A 455 -0.81 22.13 -4.57
CA HIS A 455 -0.89 23.50 -5.10
C HIS A 455 -1.34 24.52 -4.03
N GLY A 456 -1.45 24.11 -2.77
CA GLY A 456 -1.97 24.95 -1.68
C GLY A 456 -1.16 26.23 -1.43
N ALA A 457 0.13 26.24 -1.79
CA ALA A 457 0.98 27.42 -1.71
C ALA A 457 0.69 28.47 -2.82
N GLU A 458 0.22 28.02 -3.99
CA GLU A 458 -0.03 28.88 -5.17
C GLU A 458 -1.28 29.77 -5.00
N VAL A 459 -2.10 29.51 -3.97
CA VAL A 459 -3.25 30.33 -3.58
C VAL A 459 -2.82 31.69 -3.00
N GLY A 460 -1.64 31.76 -2.37
CA GLY A 460 -1.24 32.88 -1.52
C GLY A 460 -2.10 33.02 -0.26
N LYS A 461 -1.77 33.99 0.60
CA LYS A 461 -2.54 34.28 1.82
C LYS A 461 -3.89 34.91 1.44
N VAL A 462 -4.99 34.21 1.75
CA VAL A 462 -6.33 34.68 1.42
C VAL A 462 -6.81 35.72 2.43
N SER A 463 -7.10 36.94 1.97
CA SER A 463 -7.83 37.94 2.77
C SER A 463 -9.34 37.67 2.73
N SER A 464 -10.06 38.07 3.78
CA SER A 464 -11.52 37.92 3.85
C SER A 464 -12.29 38.86 2.90
N ALA A 465 -11.61 39.86 2.33
CA ALA A 465 -12.17 40.75 1.31
C ALA A 465 -12.16 40.09 -0.08
N ALA A 466 -13.35 39.70 -0.56
CA ALA A 466 -13.63 39.30 -1.95
C ALA A 466 -12.57 38.37 -2.60
N PRO A 467 -12.46 37.09 -2.17
CA PRO A 467 -11.51 36.16 -2.75
C PRO A 467 -11.77 35.96 -4.25
N SER A 468 -10.72 36.09 -5.05
CA SER A 468 -10.73 35.93 -6.51
C SER A 468 -9.75 34.82 -6.93
N GLY A 469 -9.81 34.38 -8.19
CA GLY A 469 -8.93 33.31 -8.70
C GLY A 469 -9.05 31.98 -7.92
N PRO A 470 -7.93 31.26 -7.68
CA PRO A 470 -7.93 29.99 -6.94
C PRO A 470 -8.56 30.08 -5.54
N ALA A 471 -8.31 31.18 -4.82
CA ALA A 471 -8.85 31.43 -3.48
C ALA A 471 -10.39 31.43 -3.45
N ALA A 472 -11.03 31.93 -4.51
CA ALA A 472 -12.49 31.91 -4.65
C ALA A 472 -13.07 30.49 -4.71
N GLN A 473 -12.33 29.56 -5.31
CA GLN A 473 -12.77 28.17 -5.44
C GLN A 473 -12.55 27.40 -4.13
N VAL A 474 -11.41 27.63 -3.45
CA VAL A 474 -11.15 27.09 -2.11
C VAL A 474 -12.20 27.57 -1.11
N TYR A 475 -12.59 28.85 -1.17
CA TYR A 475 -13.69 29.38 -0.34
C TYR A 475 -15.02 28.66 -0.62
N LYS A 476 -15.42 28.49 -1.88
CA LYS A 476 -16.66 27.76 -2.22
C LYS A 476 -16.63 26.29 -1.77
N MET A 477 -15.51 25.60 -1.97
CA MET A 477 -15.32 24.22 -1.50
C MET A 477 -15.42 24.14 0.03
N PHE A 478 -14.79 25.07 0.75
CA PHE A 478 -14.84 25.09 2.21
C PHE A 478 -16.24 25.36 2.74
N ARG A 479 -16.95 26.36 2.18
CA ARG A 479 -18.33 26.70 2.55
C ARG A 479 -19.29 25.52 2.39
N ALA A 480 -19.18 24.75 1.30
CA ALA A 480 -19.99 23.55 1.09
C ALA A 480 -19.76 22.47 2.16
N VAL A 481 -18.53 22.34 2.70
CA VAL A 481 -18.23 21.41 3.81
C VAL A 481 -18.62 21.98 5.17
N GLU A 482 -18.47 23.30 5.38
CA GLU A 482 -18.89 24.01 6.60
C GLU A 482 -20.43 23.93 6.79
N GLU A 483 -21.21 24.01 5.71
CA GLU A 483 -22.66 23.76 5.72
C GLU A 483 -23.02 22.31 6.12
N GLY A 484 -22.07 21.38 6.03
CA GLY A 484 -22.14 20.03 6.58
C GLY A 484 -22.22 19.96 8.11
N LEU A 485 -21.92 21.05 8.84
CA LEU A 485 -22.13 21.11 10.29
C LEU A 485 -23.59 21.44 10.67
N THR A 486 -24.46 21.76 9.70
CA THR A 486 -25.88 21.96 9.98
C THR A 486 -26.60 20.66 10.36
N TYR A 487 -27.72 20.77 11.07
CA TYR A 487 -28.51 19.63 11.54
C TYR A 487 -29.02 18.71 10.41
N ARG A 488 -29.17 19.25 9.19
CA ARG A 488 -29.49 18.48 7.96
C ARG A 488 -28.56 17.28 7.75
N PHE A 489 -27.29 17.41 8.15
CA PHE A 489 -26.24 16.41 7.96
C PHE A 489 -25.86 15.67 9.25
N HIS A 490 -26.69 15.71 10.32
CA HIS A 490 -26.37 15.12 11.62
C HIS A 490 -25.91 13.65 11.53
N ALA A 491 -26.59 12.82 10.73
CA ALA A 491 -26.23 11.42 10.53
C ALA A 491 -24.83 11.21 9.90
N ALA A 492 -24.30 12.24 9.22
CA ALA A 492 -23.01 12.23 8.56
C ALA A 492 -21.93 13.08 9.26
N TRP A 493 -22.20 13.70 10.42
CA TRP A 493 -21.23 14.57 11.10
C TRP A 493 -19.87 13.90 11.36
N ALA A 494 -19.84 12.60 11.68
CA ALA A 494 -18.59 11.83 11.81
C ALA A 494 -17.72 11.80 10.52
N PHE A 495 -18.34 11.94 9.35
CA PHE A 495 -17.67 12.03 8.06
C PHE A 495 -17.33 13.49 7.70
N VAL A 496 -18.23 14.45 7.98
CA VAL A 496 -17.97 15.89 7.81
C VAL A 496 -16.73 16.32 8.60
N LEU A 497 -16.59 15.88 9.86
CA LEU A 497 -15.41 16.17 10.68
C LEU A 497 -14.10 15.61 10.08
N GLN A 498 -14.14 14.45 9.42
CA GLN A 498 -12.97 13.90 8.71
C GLN A 498 -12.61 14.72 7.47
N VAL A 499 -13.60 15.25 6.74
CA VAL A 499 -13.36 16.11 5.58
C VAL A 499 -12.84 17.48 6.04
N LEU A 500 -13.42 18.08 7.07
CA LEU A 500 -12.92 19.34 7.67
C LEU A 500 -11.47 19.19 8.15
N LYS A 501 -11.15 18.08 8.84
CA LYS A 501 -9.78 17.75 9.22
C LYS A 501 -8.84 17.76 8.01
N ALA A 502 -9.16 17.01 6.96
CA ALA A 502 -8.35 16.97 5.73
C ALA A 502 -8.27 18.35 5.03
N PHE A 503 -9.30 19.18 5.15
CA PHE A 503 -9.31 20.55 4.59
C PHE A 503 -8.37 21.47 5.38
N PHE A 504 -8.34 21.36 6.72
CA PHE A 504 -7.37 22.05 7.56
C PHE A 504 -5.94 21.59 7.28
N GLU A 505 -5.73 20.28 7.05
CA GLU A 505 -4.44 19.68 6.68
C GLU A 505 -3.95 20.17 5.30
N ALA A 506 -4.83 20.28 4.30
CA ALA A 506 -4.49 20.69 2.93
C ALA A 506 -4.34 22.22 2.74
N CYS A 507 -5.16 23.04 3.42
CA CYS A 507 -5.31 24.47 3.11
C CYS A 507 -5.10 25.41 4.31
N GLY A 508 -4.96 24.89 5.54
CA GLY A 508 -5.05 25.70 6.76
C GLY A 508 -4.04 26.85 6.83
N GLN A 509 -2.80 26.62 6.41
CA GLN A 509 -1.73 27.61 6.53
C GLN A 509 -2.02 28.91 5.75
N GLN A 510 -2.58 28.82 4.54
CA GLN A 510 -2.83 29.97 3.67
C GLN A 510 -4.26 30.53 3.80
N CYS A 511 -5.21 29.69 4.23
CA CYS A 511 -6.66 29.98 4.21
C CYS A 511 -7.31 30.03 5.61
N HIS A 512 -6.55 30.05 6.70
CA HIS A 512 -7.08 30.12 8.08
C HIS A 512 -8.09 31.26 8.31
N SER A 513 -7.93 32.38 7.61
CA SER A 513 -8.82 33.55 7.65
C SER A 513 -10.29 33.22 7.34
N ILE A 514 -10.55 32.37 6.35
CA ILE A 514 -11.91 31.93 5.98
C ILE A 514 -12.43 30.80 6.88
N MET A 515 -11.54 30.11 7.60
CA MET A 515 -11.87 28.95 8.45
C MET A 515 -12.21 29.35 9.90
N ARG A 516 -11.91 30.60 10.29
CA ARG A 516 -12.08 31.14 11.65
C ARG A 516 -13.48 30.91 12.25
N LYS A 517 -14.54 31.04 11.43
CA LYS A 517 -15.94 30.80 11.85
C LYS A 517 -16.25 29.32 12.06
N CYS A 518 -15.78 28.45 11.18
CA CYS A 518 -15.90 27.00 11.35
C CYS A 518 -15.23 26.51 12.64
N LEU A 519 -14.05 27.03 12.99
CA LEU A 519 -13.38 26.71 14.26
C LEU A 519 -14.26 27.05 15.48
N GLN A 520 -14.94 28.20 15.45
CA GLN A 520 -15.91 28.62 16.46
C GLN A 520 -17.10 27.65 16.50
N SER A 521 -17.75 27.38 15.36
CA SER A 521 -18.87 26.45 15.28
C SER A 521 -18.52 25.02 15.73
N LEU A 522 -17.30 24.55 15.48
CA LEU A 522 -16.80 23.28 16.01
C LEU A 522 -16.66 23.33 17.54
N ALA A 523 -16.08 24.39 18.09
CA ALA A 523 -15.97 24.54 19.54
C ALA A 523 -17.34 24.62 20.23
N ASP A 524 -18.30 25.35 19.64
CA ASP A 524 -19.67 25.47 20.17
C ASP A 524 -20.43 24.15 20.10
N LEU A 525 -20.33 23.42 18.97
CA LEU A 525 -20.85 22.07 18.82
C LEU A 525 -20.21 21.10 19.84
N ARG A 526 -18.93 21.25 20.15
CA ARG A 526 -18.18 20.45 21.14
C ARG A 526 -18.57 20.73 22.59
N SER A 527 -19.06 21.93 22.88
CA SER A 527 -19.64 22.34 24.16
C SER A 527 -21.15 22.04 24.25
N SER A 528 -21.80 21.58 23.18
CA SER A 528 -23.22 21.19 23.23
C SER A 528 -23.46 19.90 24.04
N PRO A 529 -24.57 19.79 24.79
CA PRO A 529 -24.83 18.63 25.64
C PRO A 529 -25.05 17.36 24.81
N HIS A 530 -24.39 16.27 25.21
CA HIS A 530 -24.46 14.94 24.58
C HIS A 530 -23.90 14.82 23.15
N PHE A 531 -22.99 15.72 22.72
CA PHE A 531 -22.34 15.60 21.40
C PHE A 531 -21.56 14.27 21.24
N PRO A 532 -21.89 13.40 20.26
CA PRO A 532 -21.38 12.02 20.22
C PRO A 532 -20.01 11.84 19.55
N HIS A 533 -19.47 12.87 18.87
CA HIS A 533 -18.27 12.74 18.02
C HIS A 533 -17.07 13.55 18.54
N THR A 534 -17.00 13.73 19.86
CA THR A 534 -15.93 14.49 20.56
C THR A 534 -14.54 14.18 20.01
N VAL A 535 -14.13 12.91 19.98
CA VAL A 535 -12.80 12.47 19.54
C VAL A 535 -12.48 12.87 18.08
N LEU A 536 -13.46 12.88 17.18
CA LEU A 536 -13.25 13.28 15.78
C LEU A 536 -13.15 14.80 15.64
N LEU A 537 -13.87 15.54 16.47
CA LEU A 537 -13.83 17.00 16.53
C LEU A 537 -12.53 17.50 17.17
N ASP A 538 -12.12 16.87 18.27
CA ASP A 538 -10.86 17.11 18.97
C ASP A 538 -9.66 16.83 18.02
N GLN A 539 -9.77 15.83 17.13
CA GLN A 539 -8.79 15.59 16.04
C GLN A 539 -8.86 16.62 14.91
N ALA A 540 -10.03 17.15 14.55
CA ALA A 540 -10.16 18.18 13.51
C ALA A 540 -9.57 19.52 13.98
N LEU A 541 -9.89 19.96 15.20
CA LEU A 541 -9.24 21.12 15.82
C LEU A 541 -7.75 20.86 16.07
N GLY A 542 -7.35 19.64 16.42
CA GLY A 542 -5.95 19.23 16.50
C GLY A 542 -5.20 19.43 15.17
N ALA A 543 -5.79 19.06 14.04
CA ALA A 543 -5.20 19.32 12.73
C ALA A 543 -5.11 20.82 12.41
N ALA A 544 -6.12 21.62 12.76
CA ALA A 544 -6.04 23.07 12.64
C ALA A 544 -4.89 23.66 13.47
N VAL A 545 -4.73 23.24 14.73
CA VAL A 545 -3.59 23.64 15.60
C VAL A 545 -2.25 23.25 15.00
N ALA A 546 -2.14 22.07 14.38
CA ALA A 546 -0.89 21.56 13.82
C ALA A 546 -0.44 22.27 12.52
N VAL A 547 -1.35 22.95 11.80
CA VAL A 547 -1.08 23.56 10.48
C VAL A 547 -1.27 25.08 10.45
N MET A 548 -2.24 25.61 11.20
CA MET A 548 -2.45 27.06 11.38
C MET A 548 -1.62 27.63 12.54
N GLY A 549 -1.18 26.78 13.47
CA GLY A 549 -0.53 27.16 14.71
C GLY A 549 -1.53 27.42 15.85
N PRO A 550 -1.09 27.34 17.13
CA PRO A 550 -1.96 27.52 18.28
C PRO A 550 -2.50 28.95 18.41
N GLU A 551 -1.70 29.95 18.02
CA GLU A 551 -2.04 31.37 18.07
C GLU A 551 -3.33 31.66 17.29
N VAL A 552 -3.37 31.32 15.99
CA VAL A 552 -4.52 31.52 15.11
C VAL A 552 -5.78 30.77 15.58
N VAL A 553 -5.62 29.57 16.15
CA VAL A 553 -6.74 28.79 16.69
C VAL A 553 -7.28 29.41 17.98
N LEU A 554 -6.43 29.91 18.87
CA LEU A 554 -6.84 30.60 20.11
C LEU A 554 -7.43 31.99 19.82
N GLU A 555 -6.96 32.65 18.77
CA GLU A 555 -7.55 33.87 18.21
C GLU A 555 -9.02 33.64 17.79
N ALA A 556 -9.32 32.46 17.23
CA ALA A 556 -10.66 32.05 16.80
C ALA A 556 -11.52 31.55 17.97
N VAL A 557 -10.95 30.66 18.78
CA VAL A 557 -11.57 29.96 19.91
C VAL A 557 -10.76 30.27 21.18
N PRO A 558 -11.01 31.42 21.83
CA PRO A 558 -10.31 31.77 23.06
C PRO A 558 -10.61 30.76 24.17
N LEU A 559 -9.64 30.56 25.06
CA LEU A 559 -9.80 29.68 26.23
C LEU A 559 -10.85 30.20 27.23
N ASN A 560 -11.08 31.52 27.26
CA ASN A 560 -11.91 32.17 28.30
C ASN A 560 -11.49 31.73 29.71
N ILE A 561 -10.17 31.79 29.94
CA ILE A 561 -9.54 31.57 31.25
C ILE A 561 -8.66 32.79 31.49
N ASP A 562 -8.91 33.51 32.59
CA ASP A 562 -8.17 34.71 33.00
C ASP A 562 -7.86 34.77 34.52
N GLY A 563 -8.47 33.92 35.35
CA GLY A 563 -8.28 33.88 36.79
C GLY A 563 -9.28 34.73 37.60
N THR A 564 -10.27 35.35 36.96
CA THR A 564 -11.31 36.16 37.60
C THR A 564 -12.69 35.49 37.62
N GLU A 565 -12.76 34.20 37.28
CA GLU A 565 -14.00 33.46 37.05
C GLU A 565 -14.83 33.25 38.33
N GLU A 566 -16.08 33.71 38.33
CA GLU A 566 -17.05 33.47 39.42
C GLU A 566 -17.56 32.02 39.46
N ILE A 567 -17.50 31.31 38.33
CA ILE A 567 -17.98 29.94 38.15
C ILE A 567 -16.83 29.10 37.58
N LEU A 568 -16.48 28.02 38.28
CA LEU A 568 -15.32 27.18 37.99
C LEU A 568 -15.64 26.03 37.00
N ASP A 569 -16.41 26.32 35.94
CA ASP A 569 -16.85 25.33 34.94
C ASP A 569 -15.90 25.20 33.72
N PHE A 570 -15.14 26.27 33.42
CA PHE A 570 -14.06 26.31 32.42
C PHE A 570 -14.39 25.61 31.08
N PRO A 571 -15.42 26.05 30.33
CA PRO A 571 -16.04 25.30 29.22
C PRO A 571 -15.15 25.07 27.98
N ARG A 572 -13.94 25.65 27.94
CA ARG A 572 -12.92 25.42 26.90
C ARG A 572 -11.64 24.75 27.41
N SER A 573 -11.57 24.37 28.69
CA SER A 573 -10.39 23.69 29.29
C SER A 573 -9.95 22.43 28.54
N TRP A 574 -10.89 21.71 27.91
CA TRP A 574 -10.63 20.55 27.04
C TRP A 574 -9.72 20.87 25.83
N LEU A 575 -9.59 22.13 25.43
CA LEU A 575 -8.67 22.56 24.39
C LEU A 575 -7.20 22.44 24.83
N LEU A 576 -6.89 22.48 26.13
CA LEU A 576 -5.50 22.34 26.63
C LEU A 576 -4.90 20.96 26.29
N PRO A 577 -5.56 19.81 26.54
CA PRO A 577 -5.15 18.51 26.00
C PRO A 577 -4.99 18.47 24.47
N VAL A 578 -5.92 19.08 23.71
CA VAL A 578 -5.86 19.09 22.24
C VAL A 578 -4.63 19.85 21.74
N LEU A 579 -4.36 21.03 22.31
CA LEU A 579 -3.15 21.82 22.06
C LEU A 579 -1.88 21.04 22.39
N ARG A 580 -1.82 20.42 23.59
CA ARG A 580 -0.66 19.65 24.07
C ARG A 580 -0.20 18.57 23.08
N ASP A 581 -1.17 17.87 22.48
CA ASP A 581 -0.90 16.69 21.67
C ASP A 581 -0.69 17.02 20.17
N HIS A 582 -1.14 18.21 19.73
CA HIS A 582 -1.09 18.61 18.31
C HIS A 582 -0.16 19.80 17.97
N ILE A 583 0.27 20.62 18.94
CA ILE A 583 1.20 21.74 18.67
C ILE A 583 2.50 21.22 18.04
N ARG A 584 2.83 21.82 16.89
CA ARG A 584 4.05 21.61 16.09
C ARG A 584 4.41 22.95 15.43
N ASN A 585 5.69 23.17 15.16
CA ASN A 585 6.18 24.31 14.37
C ASN A 585 5.77 25.70 14.91
N ALA A 586 5.43 25.79 16.20
CA ALA A 586 4.89 27.00 16.83
C ALA A 586 6.01 27.85 17.47
N PRO A 587 5.91 29.19 17.44
CA PRO A 587 6.93 30.07 18.01
C PRO A 587 6.98 29.99 19.55
N LEU A 588 8.18 29.90 20.10
CA LEU A 588 8.47 30.02 21.54
C LEU A 588 8.08 31.40 22.08
N ALA A 589 8.10 32.43 21.25
CA ALA A 589 7.61 33.77 21.58
C ALA A 589 6.14 33.73 22.06
N PHE A 590 5.27 32.97 21.40
CA PHE A 590 3.85 32.89 21.78
C PHE A 590 3.63 32.21 23.14
N PHE A 591 4.39 31.16 23.45
CA PHE A 591 4.38 30.60 24.82
C PHE A 591 4.89 31.62 25.85
N SER A 592 5.85 32.47 25.47
CA SER A 592 6.41 33.52 26.33
C SER A 592 5.45 34.68 26.58
N SER A 593 4.66 35.09 25.59
CA SER A 593 3.78 36.25 25.65
C SER A 593 2.35 35.94 26.11
N TYR A 594 1.83 34.74 25.84
CA TYR A 594 0.47 34.34 26.17
C TYR A 594 0.42 33.37 27.36
N PHE A 595 1.08 32.21 27.24
CA PHE A 595 0.93 31.14 28.22
C PHE A 595 1.70 31.36 29.53
N LEU A 596 2.90 31.96 29.51
CA LEU A 596 3.63 32.26 30.75
C LEU A 596 2.92 33.30 31.64
N PRO A 597 2.39 34.43 31.13
CA PRO A 597 1.58 35.34 31.94
C PRO A 597 0.33 34.67 32.51
N LEU A 598 -0.42 33.92 31.70
CA LEU A 598 -1.60 33.19 32.18
C LEU A 598 -1.25 32.20 33.31
N ALA A 599 -0.18 31.42 33.15
CA ALA A 599 0.30 30.50 34.18
C ALA A 599 0.84 31.20 35.45
N ALA A 600 1.16 32.50 35.39
CA ALA A 600 1.45 33.31 36.57
C ALA A 600 0.15 33.79 37.25
N THR A 601 -0.83 34.30 36.48
CA THR A 601 -2.11 34.75 37.02
C THR A 601 -2.87 33.63 37.73
N LEU A 602 -3.01 32.45 37.11
CA LEU A 602 -3.71 31.32 37.74
C LEU A 602 -3.00 30.80 39.00
N ARG A 603 -1.66 30.90 39.04
CA ARG A 603 -0.90 30.58 40.27
C ARG A 603 -1.16 31.60 41.38
N ASN A 604 -1.14 32.89 41.07
CA ASN A 604 -1.39 33.93 42.05
C ASN A 604 -2.81 33.76 42.63
N ARG A 605 -3.80 33.53 41.77
CA ARG A 605 -5.18 33.22 42.17
C ARG A 605 -5.29 31.97 43.04
N ALA A 606 -4.57 30.90 42.70
CA ALA A 606 -4.50 29.71 43.55
C ALA A 606 -3.92 30.02 44.95
N THR A 607 -2.89 30.86 45.05
CA THR A 607 -2.31 31.25 46.34
C THR A 607 -3.20 32.21 47.14
N GLU A 608 -3.96 33.09 46.49
CA GLU A 608 -4.99 33.91 47.15
C GLU A 608 -6.08 33.04 47.76
N LEU A 609 -6.66 32.13 46.97
CA LEU A 609 -7.72 31.23 47.42
C LEU A 609 -7.26 30.28 48.53
N ALA A 610 -6.00 29.82 48.51
CA ALA A 610 -5.42 29.05 49.61
C ALA A 610 -5.30 29.87 50.90
N ASN A 611 -4.91 31.15 50.81
CA ASN A 611 -4.88 32.07 51.95
C ASN A 611 -6.29 32.43 52.46
N GLU A 612 -7.31 32.42 51.59
CA GLU A 612 -8.74 32.52 51.95
C GLU A 612 -9.31 31.22 52.57
N GLY A 613 -8.55 30.11 52.61
CA GLY A 613 -9.01 28.80 53.09
C GLY A 613 -9.89 28.03 52.09
N ARG A 614 -9.90 28.42 50.81
CA ARG A 614 -10.71 27.84 49.72
C ARG A 614 -9.90 26.79 48.95
N ASP A 615 -9.35 25.82 49.68
CA ASP A 615 -8.37 24.83 49.18
C ASP A 615 -8.80 24.08 47.91
N LEU A 616 -10.09 23.76 47.77
CA LEU A 616 -10.63 23.07 46.59
C LEU A 616 -10.50 23.91 45.32
N GLU A 617 -10.79 25.21 45.44
CA GLU A 617 -10.75 26.16 44.32
C GLU A 617 -9.29 26.49 43.97
N ALA A 618 -8.46 26.72 44.98
CA ALA A 618 -7.02 26.84 44.84
C ALA A 618 -6.43 25.64 44.06
N LYS A 619 -6.88 24.41 44.36
CA LYS A 619 -6.41 23.20 43.69
C LYS A 619 -6.86 23.08 42.23
N ILE A 620 -8.02 23.64 41.87
CA ILE A 620 -8.47 23.71 40.47
C ILE A 620 -7.56 24.66 39.67
N TYR A 621 -7.29 25.86 40.19
CA TYR A 621 -6.37 26.81 39.53
C TYR A 621 -4.93 26.30 39.47
N GLU A 622 -4.42 25.64 40.51
CA GLU A 622 -3.12 24.95 40.48
C GLU A 622 -3.08 23.87 39.37
N THR A 623 -4.17 23.11 39.20
CA THR A 623 -4.28 22.08 38.15
C THR A 623 -4.30 22.68 36.74
N LEU A 624 -5.05 23.77 36.52
CA LEU A 624 -5.06 24.49 35.24
C LEU A 624 -3.68 25.09 34.92
N GLN A 625 -3.02 25.68 35.91
CA GLN A 625 -1.67 26.21 35.79
C GLN A 625 -0.67 25.13 35.38
N TRP A 626 -0.73 23.96 36.04
CA TRP A 626 0.10 22.81 35.69
C TRP A 626 -0.18 22.31 34.27
N GLN A 627 -1.45 22.27 33.85
CA GLN A 627 -1.83 21.90 32.48
C GLN A 627 -1.23 22.84 31.43
N ILE A 628 -1.20 24.16 31.67
CA ILE A 628 -0.54 25.13 30.77
C ILE A 628 0.95 24.80 30.63
N TRP A 629 1.65 24.45 31.72
CA TRP A 629 3.04 24.00 31.63
C TRP A 629 3.20 22.74 30.79
N THR A 630 2.25 21.79 30.81
CA THR A 630 2.33 20.58 29.95
C THR A 630 2.34 20.89 28.44
N LEU A 631 1.95 22.09 28.01
CA LEU A 631 2.05 22.53 26.62
C LEU A 631 3.50 22.82 26.18
N LEU A 632 4.38 23.22 27.10
CA LEU A 632 5.74 23.68 26.77
C LEU A 632 6.56 22.63 25.99
N PRO A 633 6.58 21.32 26.34
CA PRO A 633 7.23 20.31 25.52
C PRO A 633 6.69 20.20 24.09
N ALA A 634 5.45 20.60 23.81
CA ALA A 634 4.90 20.61 22.46
C ALA A 634 5.49 21.78 21.64
N PHE A 635 5.52 23.00 22.20
CA PHE A 635 6.19 24.16 21.62
C PHE A 635 7.67 23.89 21.29
N CYS A 636 8.37 23.08 22.08
CA CYS A 636 9.73 22.63 21.78
C CYS A 636 9.87 21.64 20.59
N SER A 637 8.87 21.53 19.71
CA SER A 637 8.85 20.64 18.52
C SER A 637 8.99 21.44 17.22
N HIS A 638 10.22 21.54 16.71
CA HIS A 638 10.58 22.36 15.55
C HIS A 638 10.10 23.83 15.63
N PRO A 639 10.21 24.53 16.78
CA PRO A 639 9.84 25.95 16.87
C PRO A 639 10.59 26.81 15.84
N SER A 640 9.91 27.81 15.32
CA SER A 640 10.37 28.65 14.20
C SER A 640 11.34 29.78 14.57
N ASP A 641 11.59 29.99 15.86
CA ASP A 641 12.11 31.25 16.41
C ASP A 641 13.15 31.06 17.55
N VAL A 642 13.82 29.90 17.63
CA VAL A 642 14.70 29.55 18.76
C VAL A 642 15.76 30.62 19.05
N VAL A 643 16.45 31.09 18.01
CA VAL A 643 17.58 32.03 18.13
C VAL A 643 17.13 33.39 18.68
N THR A 644 15.92 33.85 18.37
CA THR A 644 15.36 35.12 18.88
C THR A 644 14.73 34.96 20.25
N SER A 645 14.03 33.85 20.49
CA SER A 645 13.05 33.75 21.57
C SER A 645 13.51 32.93 22.77
N PHE A 646 14.45 31.98 22.61
CA PHE A 646 14.88 31.11 23.71
C PHE A 646 15.49 31.90 24.90
N LYS A 647 16.20 32.99 24.61
CA LYS A 647 16.73 33.93 25.62
C LYS A 647 15.67 34.47 26.58
N GLY A 648 14.43 34.69 26.10
CA GLY A 648 13.31 35.15 26.92
C GLY A 648 12.82 34.08 27.89
N LEU A 649 12.72 32.83 27.43
CA LEU A 649 12.31 31.68 28.25
C LEU A 649 13.39 31.24 29.24
N ALA A 650 14.68 31.32 28.86
CA ALA A 650 15.77 30.63 29.55
C ALA A 650 15.85 30.91 31.06
N ARG A 651 15.61 32.16 31.50
CA ARG A 651 15.59 32.52 32.94
C ARG A 651 14.44 31.82 33.67
N THR A 652 13.22 31.93 33.15
CA THR A 652 12.00 31.36 33.75
C THR A 652 12.08 29.84 33.84
N LEU A 653 12.63 29.18 32.81
CA LEU A 653 12.86 27.73 32.83
C LEU A 653 13.92 27.32 33.88
N GLY A 654 14.98 28.11 34.07
CA GLY A 654 15.99 27.88 35.10
C GLY A 654 15.40 27.96 36.52
N THR A 655 14.64 29.03 36.80
CA THR A 655 13.89 29.21 38.05
C THR A 655 12.92 28.06 38.29
N ALA A 656 12.14 27.65 37.28
CA ALA A 656 11.17 26.54 37.42
C ALA A 656 11.84 25.18 37.73
N ILE A 657 13.04 24.89 37.20
CA ILE A 657 13.78 23.66 37.57
C ILE A 657 14.25 23.72 39.03
N SER A 658 14.74 24.87 39.48
CA SER A 658 15.20 25.07 40.86
C SER A 658 14.03 24.94 41.85
N ASP A 659 13.03 25.79 41.70
CA ASP A 659 12.11 26.15 42.79
C ASP A 659 10.80 25.35 42.76
N HIS A 660 10.48 24.68 41.64
CA HIS A 660 9.19 24.01 41.42
C HIS A 660 9.40 22.54 41.04
N SER A 661 9.46 21.68 42.06
CA SER A 661 9.77 20.24 41.94
C SER A 661 8.75 19.44 41.10
N ASP A 662 7.53 19.95 41.00
CA ASP A 662 6.42 19.48 40.17
C ASP A 662 6.65 19.81 38.68
N LEU A 663 6.95 21.08 38.36
CA LEU A 663 7.23 21.54 37.00
C LEU A 663 8.57 20.99 36.46
N ARG A 664 9.52 20.66 37.36
CA ARG A 664 10.86 20.16 37.05
C ARG A 664 10.88 19.05 35.99
N LEU A 665 9.94 18.10 36.03
CA LEU A 665 9.84 17.03 35.02
C LEU A 665 9.49 17.56 33.64
N ILE A 666 8.50 18.45 33.57
CA ILE A 666 7.97 19.03 32.33
C ILE A 666 9.03 19.89 31.66
N VAL A 667 9.71 20.75 32.42
CA VAL A 667 10.79 21.60 31.90
C VAL A 667 11.99 20.75 31.44
N CYS A 668 12.35 19.69 32.18
CA CYS A 668 13.37 18.74 31.73
C CYS A 668 12.98 17.98 30.45
N GLN A 669 11.69 17.67 30.25
CA GLN A 669 11.19 17.10 29.00
C GLN A 669 11.22 18.12 27.84
N ALA A 670 10.83 19.36 28.10
CA ALA A 670 10.84 20.45 27.13
C ALA A 670 12.26 20.73 26.60
N LEU A 671 13.23 20.92 27.49
CA LEU A 671 14.62 21.20 27.11
C LEU A 671 15.25 20.04 26.33
N ARG A 672 14.98 18.78 26.71
CA ARG A 672 15.37 17.60 25.90
C ARG A 672 14.72 17.59 24.51
N ARG A 673 13.44 17.95 24.40
CA ARG A 673 12.72 17.97 23.12
C ARG A 673 13.21 19.12 22.23
N LEU A 674 13.54 20.27 22.81
CA LEU A 674 14.15 21.41 22.11
C LEU A 674 15.53 21.03 21.56
N ILE A 675 16.42 20.44 22.36
CA ILE A 675 17.77 20.07 21.91
C ILE A 675 17.74 18.92 20.89
N ASN A 676 17.00 17.85 21.18
CA ASN A 676 17.04 16.62 20.36
C ASN A 676 16.13 16.64 19.13
N LYS A 677 15.19 17.60 19.02
CA LYS A 677 14.26 17.72 17.90
C LYS A 677 14.03 19.15 17.44
N GLY A 678 13.96 20.12 18.35
CA GLY A 678 13.74 21.53 18.01
C GLY A 678 14.88 22.17 17.22
N CYS A 679 16.13 22.02 17.67
CA CYS A 679 17.31 22.64 17.06
C CYS A 679 17.76 21.83 15.83
N GLN A 680 17.38 22.29 14.64
CA GLN A 680 17.74 21.63 13.37
C GLN A 680 19.08 22.16 12.84
N THR A 681 19.29 23.47 12.92
CA THR A 681 20.49 24.19 12.48
C THR A 681 21.52 24.34 13.61
N GLU A 682 22.76 24.64 13.23
CA GLU A 682 23.84 24.83 14.20
C GLU A 682 23.75 26.16 14.97
N ALA A 683 23.13 27.19 14.38
CA ALA A 683 22.87 28.46 15.06
C ALA A 683 21.89 28.30 16.24
N GLU A 684 20.87 27.46 16.08
CA GLU A 684 19.92 27.13 17.16
C GLU A 684 20.59 26.32 18.27
N ARG A 685 21.45 25.36 17.91
CA ARG A 685 22.26 24.60 18.89
C ARG A 685 23.21 25.52 19.65
N ALA A 686 23.87 26.47 18.97
CA ALA A 686 24.76 27.43 19.59
C ALA A 686 24.02 28.35 20.59
N GLU A 687 22.88 28.94 20.21
CA GLU A 687 22.14 29.82 21.15
C GLU A 687 21.53 29.05 22.33
N VAL A 688 21.10 27.79 22.17
CA VAL A 688 20.68 26.97 23.33
C VAL A 688 21.89 26.55 24.19
N GLY A 689 22.99 26.13 23.55
CA GLY A 689 24.25 25.74 24.17
C GLY A 689 24.90 26.84 25.01
N ARG A 690 24.78 28.10 24.57
CA ARG A 690 25.20 29.32 25.28
C ARG A 690 24.62 29.43 26.70
N PHE A 691 23.45 28.85 26.97
CA PHE A 691 22.84 28.82 28.30
C PHE A 691 23.22 27.57 29.13
N ALA A 692 24.01 26.63 28.60
CA ALA A 692 24.46 25.45 29.35
C ALA A 692 25.20 25.84 30.63
N LYS A 693 25.98 26.93 30.63
CA LYS A 693 26.63 27.50 31.82
C LYS A 693 25.67 27.89 32.96
N ASN A 694 24.40 28.14 32.65
CA ASN A 694 23.34 28.43 33.62
C ASN A 694 22.56 27.15 33.97
N PHE A 695 22.15 26.37 32.96
CA PHE A 695 21.31 25.19 33.15
C PHE A 695 22.04 24.00 33.78
N LEU A 696 23.28 23.71 33.38
CA LEU A 696 24.02 22.55 33.89
C LEU A 696 24.25 22.63 35.41
N PRO A 697 24.69 23.77 36.01
CA PRO A 697 24.77 23.90 37.46
C PRO A 697 23.43 23.66 38.19
N ILE A 698 22.32 24.18 37.66
CA ILE A 698 20.97 23.99 38.24
C ILE A 698 20.59 22.49 38.18
N LEU A 699 20.84 21.83 37.04
CA LEU A 699 20.57 20.40 36.86
C LEU A 699 21.49 19.52 37.72
N PHE A 700 22.77 19.86 37.87
CA PHE A 700 23.71 19.17 38.76
C PHE A 700 23.28 19.28 40.22
N ASN A 701 22.83 20.46 40.66
CA ASN A 701 22.29 20.66 42.01
C ASN A 701 20.98 19.88 42.21
N ALA A 702 20.03 19.98 41.27
CA ALA A 702 18.78 19.21 41.32
C ALA A 702 18.98 17.68 41.24
N TYR A 703 20.09 17.22 40.67
CA TYR A 703 20.51 15.81 40.69
C TYR A 703 21.26 15.43 41.99
N SER A 704 21.94 16.36 42.64
CA SER A 704 22.73 16.11 43.85
C SER A 704 21.97 16.34 45.16
N GLN A 705 20.74 16.89 45.09
CA GLN A 705 19.84 17.01 46.23
C GLN A 705 19.41 15.63 46.76
N GLU A 706 19.54 15.45 48.08
CA GLU A 706 19.10 14.27 48.82
C GLU A 706 17.71 14.55 49.41
N SER A 707 16.66 14.21 48.66
CA SER A 707 15.26 14.44 49.07
C SER A 707 14.82 13.43 50.14
N SER A 708 14.35 13.92 51.28
CA SER A 708 13.79 13.10 52.36
C SER A 708 12.45 12.44 51.99
N THR A 709 11.68 13.07 51.11
CA THR A 709 10.50 12.46 50.46
C THR A 709 10.91 11.61 49.25
N ALA A 710 10.05 10.67 48.86
CA ALA A 710 10.31 9.72 47.79
C ALA A 710 10.25 10.33 46.37
N ALA A 711 11.05 11.36 46.09
CA ALA A 711 11.26 11.90 44.75
C ALA A 711 11.80 10.78 43.84
N SER A 712 10.91 10.23 43.01
CA SER A 712 11.10 8.89 42.47
C SER A 712 12.36 8.80 41.59
N PRO A 713 12.94 7.59 41.38
CA PRO A 713 14.07 7.42 40.47
C PRO A 713 13.80 7.93 39.04
N VAL A 714 12.53 8.14 38.67
CA VAL A 714 12.13 8.80 37.42
C VAL A 714 12.56 10.28 37.39
N HIS A 715 12.45 11.04 38.49
CA HIS A 715 12.90 12.45 38.53
C HIS A 715 14.41 12.55 38.34
N ARG A 716 15.20 11.78 39.13
CA ARG A 716 16.67 11.73 39.01
C ARG A 716 17.09 11.33 37.59
N ARG A 717 16.44 10.33 36.99
CA ARG A 717 16.69 9.92 35.61
C ARG A 717 16.34 11.02 34.59
N SER A 718 15.19 11.67 34.74
CA SER A 718 14.73 12.76 33.86
C SER A 718 15.73 13.93 33.84
N VAL A 719 16.27 14.30 34.99
CA VAL A 719 17.34 15.31 35.12
C VAL A 719 18.64 14.83 34.46
N LEU A 720 19.07 13.59 34.70
CA LEU A 720 20.30 13.04 34.11
C LEU A 720 20.23 12.90 32.58
N ASP A 721 19.08 12.50 32.05
CA ASP A 721 18.81 12.47 30.60
C ASP A 721 18.83 13.90 30.01
N THR A 722 18.47 14.93 30.79
CA THR A 722 18.49 16.34 30.36
C THR A 722 19.90 16.91 30.39
N ILE A 723 20.73 16.49 31.35
CA ILE A 723 22.17 16.75 31.35
C ILE A 723 22.81 16.11 30.10
N ARG A 724 22.48 14.84 29.78
CA ARG A 724 22.95 14.17 28.55
C ARG A 724 22.59 14.94 27.27
N ALA A 725 21.39 15.52 27.21
CA ALA A 725 21.01 16.38 26.09
C ALA A 725 21.82 17.69 26.06
N TYR A 726 21.96 18.42 27.17
CA TYR A 726 22.75 19.66 27.16
C TYR A 726 24.21 19.44 26.75
N LEU A 727 24.82 18.31 27.13
CA LEU A 727 26.20 17.99 26.75
C LEU A 727 26.40 17.82 25.23
N THR A 728 25.37 17.53 24.43
CA THR A 728 25.50 17.51 22.95
C THR A 728 25.66 18.90 22.33
N VAL A 729 25.25 19.95 23.04
CA VAL A 729 25.31 21.36 22.60
C VAL A 729 26.22 22.23 23.48
N THR A 730 26.99 21.62 24.40
CA THR A 730 27.90 22.35 25.31
C THR A 730 29.32 22.39 24.74
N GLU A 731 29.94 23.57 24.77
CA GLU A 731 31.34 23.79 24.38
C GLU A 731 32.32 22.92 25.20
N SER A 732 33.31 22.31 24.55
CA SER A 732 34.18 21.32 25.18
C SER A 732 35.01 21.86 26.36
N GLU A 733 35.38 23.13 26.35
CA GLU A 733 36.10 23.77 27.47
C GLU A 733 35.21 23.94 28.71
N MET A 734 33.92 24.21 28.49
CA MET A 734 32.94 24.31 29.57
C MET A 734 32.68 22.93 30.19
N VAL A 735 32.63 21.88 29.37
CA VAL A 735 32.56 20.48 29.85
C VAL A 735 33.81 20.12 30.68
N ARG A 736 35.02 20.48 30.22
CA ARG A 736 36.26 20.29 31.00
C ARG A 736 36.18 20.97 32.36
N THR A 737 35.77 22.23 32.39
CA THR A 737 35.61 23.03 33.63
C THR A 737 34.62 22.41 34.62
N PHE A 738 33.55 21.75 34.13
CA PHE A 738 32.61 21.02 34.98
C PHE A 738 33.15 19.66 35.44
N LEU A 739 33.90 18.97 34.59
CA LEU A 739 34.56 17.70 34.89
C LEU A 739 35.65 17.85 35.96
N GLU A 740 36.47 18.90 35.88
CA GLU A 740 37.48 19.27 36.88
C GLU A 740 36.83 19.45 38.26
N LYS A 741 35.81 20.32 38.35
CA LYS A 741 35.06 20.60 39.58
C LYS A 741 34.29 19.38 40.11
N ALA A 742 33.88 18.47 39.24
CA ALA A 742 33.30 17.19 39.66
C ALA A 742 34.37 16.25 40.24
N ASN A 743 35.57 16.19 39.65
CA ASN A 743 36.67 15.36 40.14
C ASN A 743 37.22 15.87 41.48
N GLU A 744 37.39 17.19 41.64
CA GLU A 744 37.70 17.83 42.93
C GLU A 744 36.73 17.35 44.03
N LYS A 745 35.41 17.49 43.80
CA LYS A 745 34.38 17.04 44.74
C LYS A 745 34.35 15.52 44.95
N LEU A 746 34.77 14.71 43.98
CA LEU A 746 34.92 13.26 44.14
C LEU A 746 36.12 12.90 45.04
N THR A 747 37.23 13.64 44.94
CA THR A 747 38.42 13.43 45.77
C THR A 747 38.28 13.95 47.20
N ASN A 748 37.44 14.96 47.43
CA ASN A 748 37.12 15.43 48.78
C ASN A 748 36.46 14.32 49.62
N LYS A 749 37.00 14.10 50.82
CA LYS A 749 36.60 13.06 51.79
C LYS A 749 35.39 13.47 52.64
N ASP A 750 35.08 14.76 52.73
CA ASP A 750 34.04 15.30 53.61
C ASP A 750 32.62 15.19 53.03
N ASN A 751 32.50 14.75 51.77
CA ASN A 751 31.23 14.57 51.07
C ASN A 751 30.55 13.23 51.44
N SER A 752 29.23 13.24 51.63
CA SER A 752 28.45 12.03 51.95
C SER A 752 28.52 10.98 50.83
N ASP A 753 28.31 9.70 51.15
CA ASP A 753 28.29 8.62 50.16
C ASP A 753 27.25 8.86 49.06
N PHE A 754 26.10 9.46 49.38
CA PHE A 754 25.09 9.83 48.39
C PHE A 754 25.59 10.93 47.43
N THR A 755 26.26 11.96 47.96
CA THR A 755 26.89 13.02 47.15
C THR A 755 28.00 12.45 46.28
N ARG A 756 28.90 11.62 46.85
CA ARG A 756 29.99 10.94 46.13
C ARG A 756 29.46 10.03 45.01
N LEU A 757 28.42 9.24 45.29
CA LEU A 757 27.75 8.40 44.29
C LEU A 757 27.03 9.25 43.22
N SER A 758 26.44 10.39 43.57
CA SER A 758 25.77 11.28 42.60
C SER A 758 26.79 11.96 41.68
N ILE A 759 27.91 12.42 42.21
CA ILE A 759 29.04 12.97 41.43
C ILE A 759 29.58 11.94 40.44
N LEU A 760 29.71 10.67 40.83
CA LEU A 760 30.11 9.59 39.91
C LEU A 760 29.14 9.44 38.73
N ASP A 761 27.82 9.53 38.92
CA ASP A 761 26.85 9.45 37.80
C ASP A 761 26.93 10.65 36.85
N LEU A 762 27.30 11.84 37.38
CA LEU A 762 27.58 13.03 36.59
C LEU A 762 28.89 12.88 35.79
N ILE A 763 29.96 12.36 36.40
CA ILE A 763 31.23 12.09 35.71
C ILE A 763 31.07 11.03 34.62
N ILE A 764 30.37 9.91 34.89
CA ILE A 764 30.01 8.89 33.87
C ILE A 764 29.28 9.54 32.69
N THR A 765 28.42 10.51 32.96
CA THR A 765 27.60 11.19 31.96
C THR A 765 28.39 12.24 31.16
N MET A 766 29.39 12.89 31.75
CA MET A 766 30.25 13.87 31.10
C MET A 766 31.48 13.27 30.40
N ALA A 767 31.97 12.10 30.83
CA ALA A 767 33.22 11.52 30.33
C ALA A 767 33.31 11.29 28.81
N PRO A 768 32.24 10.90 28.08
CA PRO A 768 32.28 10.83 26.62
C PRO A 768 32.57 12.18 25.94
N TYR A 769 32.43 13.30 26.66
CA TYR A 769 32.64 14.67 26.18
C TYR A 769 33.97 15.27 26.68
N ALA A 770 34.77 14.50 27.42
CA ALA A 770 36.10 14.89 27.88
C ALA A 770 37.14 14.85 26.74
N ASP A 771 38.24 15.60 26.92
CA ASP A 771 39.44 15.43 26.10
C ASP A 771 40.33 14.27 26.61
N GLN A 772 41.29 13.85 25.79
CA GLN A 772 42.14 12.70 26.09
C GLN A 772 43.03 12.92 27.32
N ALA A 773 43.43 14.17 27.62
CA ALA A 773 44.23 14.48 28.79
C ALA A 773 43.41 14.27 30.07
N PHE A 774 42.18 14.79 30.11
CA PHE A 774 41.31 14.61 31.27
C PHE A 774 40.82 13.17 31.45
N LEU A 775 40.64 12.40 30.36
CA LEU A 775 40.35 10.96 30.46
C LEU A 775 41.47 10.18 31.19
N ASN A 776 42.74 10.54 31.00
CA ASN A 776 43.85 9.94 31.75
C ASN A 776 43.77 10.27 33.25
N VAL A 777 43.45 11.52 33.59
CA VAL A 777 43.28 11.98 34.98
C VAL A 777 42.11 11.26 35.66
N LEU A 778 40.98 11.11 34.97
CA LEU A 778 39.85 10.30 35.44
C LEU A 778 40.27 8.84 35.66
N TYR A 779 40.99 8.23 34.71
CA TYR A 779 41.43 6.84 34.83
C TYR A 779 42.29 6.61 36.07
N SER A 780 43.28 7.47 36.32
CA SER A 780 44.10 7.41 37.55
C SER A 780 43.28 7.63 38.83
N THR A 781 42.26 8.50 38.79
CA THR A 781 41.39 8.78 39.94
C THR A 781 40.45 7.61 40.26
N ILE A 782 39.95 6.88 39.24
CA ILE A 782 39.03 5.74 39.43
C ILE A 782 39.73 4.39 39.59
N GLN A 783 41.02 4.28 39.25
CA GLN A 783 41.76 3.01 39.34
C GLN A 783 41.67 2.35 40.73
N PRO A 784 41.79 3.07 41.87
CA PRO A 784 41.54 2.50 43.20
C PRO A 784 40.07 2.08 43.42
N SER A 785 39.12 2.76 42.76
CA SER A 785 37.69 2.49 42.90
C SER A 785 37.24 1.17 42.24
N LEU A 786 38.00 0.65 41.27
CA LEU A 786 37.77 -0.68 40.66
C LEU A 786 37.99 -1.83 41.65
N GLN A 787 38.82 -1.62 42.68
CA GLN A 787 39.15 -2.57 43.74
C GLN A 787 38.47 -2.23 45.09
N ASN A 788 37.52 -1.28 45.09
CA ASN A 788 36.80 -0.87 46.31
C ASN A 788 35.85 -1.98 46.81
N LYS A 789 35.73 -2.11 48.14
CA LYS A 789 34.81 -3.02 48.82
C LYS A 789 33.34 -2.61 48.68
N ASP A 790 33.04 -1.32 48.47
CA ASP A 790 31.67 -0.91 48.13
C ASP A 790 31.38 -1.20 46.64
N HIS A 791 30.52 -2.19 46.41
CA HIS A 791 30.05 -2.56 45.09
C HIS A 791 29.25 -1.45 44.37
N ARG A 792 28.70 -0.44 45.08
CA ARG A 792 28.04 0.71 44.44
C ARG A 792 29.05 1.61 43.75
N VAL A 793 30.14 1.99 44.43
CA VAL A 793 31.28 2.72 43.83
C VAL A 793 31.97 1.87 42.76
N GLN A 794 32.25 0.60 43.04
CA GLN A 794 32.90 -0.31 42.09
C GLN A 794 32.13 -0.43 40.77
N LYS A 795 30.80 -0.63 40.83
CA LYS A 795 29.94 -0.71 39.64
C LYS A 795 29.93 0.59 38.84
N LYS A 796 30.06 1.75 39.50
CA LYS A 796 30.16 3.05 38.81
C LYS A 796 31.52 3.26 38.13
N ALA A 797 32.62 2.83 38.76
CA ALA A 797 33.94 2.85 38.13
C ALA A 797 33.97 1.98 36.85
N TYR A 798 33.40 0.77 36.89
CA TYR A 798 33.24 -0.05 35.67
C TYR A 798 32.32 0.60 34.62
N ARG A 799 31.21 1.24 35.02
CA ARG A 799 30.30 1.92 34.09
C ARG A 799 30.93 3.14 33.42
N LEU A 800 31.84 3.85 34.09
CA LEU A 800 32.62 4.93 33.49
C LEU A 800 33.51 4.39 32.36
N LEU A 801 34.18 3.25 32.57
CA LEU A 801 34.93 2.57 31.51
C LEU A 801 34.02 2.08 30.39
N GLU A 802 32.82 1.55 30.70
CA GLU A 802 31.83 1.11 29.70
C GLU A 802 31.40 2.27 28.77
N GLU A 803 31.02 3.43 29.31
CA GLU A 803 30.55 4.56 28.48
C GLU A 803 31.69 5.33 27.78
N VAL A 804 32.94 5.24 28.25
CA VAL A 804 34.13 5.71 27.49
C VAL A 804 34.49 4.74 26.36
N CYS A 805 34.50 3.42 26.62
CA CYS A 805 34.81 2.41 25.60
C CYS A 805 33.73 2.31 24.51
N ALA A 806 32.47 2.63 24.83
CA ALA A 806 31.36 2.66 23.88
C ALA A 806 31.20 4.00 23.13
N SER A 807 32.12 4.97 23.29
CA SER A 807 32.02 6.27 22.64
C SER A 807 32.84 6.36 21.35
N ASP A 808 32.18 6.68 20.23
CA ASP A 808 32.81 6.91 18.93
C ASP A 808 33.69 8.17 18.85
N LYS A 809 33.69 9.02 19.88
CA LYS A 809 34.41 10.29 19.88
C LYS A 809 35.94 10.10 19.85
N PRO A 810 36.69 10.95 19.12
CA PRO A 810 38.12 10.73 18.85
C PRO A 810 38.97 10.70 20.12
N ALA A 811 38.66 11.53 21.13
CA ALA A 811 39.35 11.52 22.42
C ALA A 811 39.20 10.18 23.16
N CYS A 812 37.98 9.61 23.20
CA CYS A 812 37.70 8.31 23.78
C CYS A 812 38.40 7.18 23.00
N ARG A 813 38.31 7.19 21.66
CA ARG A 813 38.96 6.19 20.81
C ARG A 813 40.49 6.21 20.94
N ASN A 814 41.10 7.39 21.13
CA ASN A 814 42.54 7.50 21.38
C ASN A 814 42.93 7.07 22.80
N PHE A 815 42.14 7.43 23.81
CA PHE A 815 42.33 6.94 25.18
C PHE A 815 42.30 5.41 25.27
N VAL A 816 41.30 4.78 24.65
CA VAL A 816 41.15 3.31 24.61
C VAL A 816 42.32 2.64 23.88
N ARG A 817 42.84 3.26 22.80
CA ARG A 817 44.05 2.76 22.11
C ARG A 817 45.29 2.84 22.99
N SER A 818 45.49 3.94 23.74
CA SER A 818 46.71 4.13 24.55
C SER A 818 46.70 3.35 25.87
N HIS A 819 45.54 2.96 26.39
CA HIS A 819 45.41 2.18 27.63
C HIS A 819 45.03 0.71 27.39
N LEU A 820 45.05 0.25 26.13
CA LEU A 820 44.52 -1.06 25.72
C LEU A 820 45.11 -2.23 26.52
N GLU A 821 46.44 -2.30 26.67
CA GLU A 821 47.13 -3.35 27.44
C GLU A 821 46.79 -3.32 28.95
N GLN A 822 46.56 -2.12 29.50
CA GLN A 822 46.17 -1.96 30.90
C GLN A 822 44.71 -2.38 31.11
N LEU A 823 43.86 -2.11 30.12
CA LEU A 823 42.45 -2.51 30.07
C LEU A 823 42.24 -4.00 29.79
N GLN A 824 43.28 -4.74 29.38
CA GLN A 824 43.26 -6.18 29.14
C GLN A 824 43.68 -7.03 30.36
N ARG A 825 44.15 -6.44 31.46
CA ARG A 825 44.70 -7.21 32.59
C ARG A 825 43.59 -7.90 33.41
N PRO A 826 43.64 -9.23 33.62
CA PRO A 826 42.60 -9.97 34.36
C PRO A 826 42.64 -9.77 35.89
N SER A 827 43.34 -8.74 36.38
CA SER A 827 43.64 -8.51 37.80
C SER A 827 42.57 -7.71 38.57
N TRP A 828 41.37 -7.56 38.03
CA TRP A 828 40.26 -6.88 38.71
C TRP A 828 39.22 -7.92 39.17
N ALA A 829 38.79 -7.82 40.43
CA ALA A 829 37.87 -8.79 41.01
C ALA A 829 36.50 -8.77 40.29
N PRO A 830 35.89 -9.93 40.00
CA PRO A 830 34.57 -10.00 39.38
C PRO A 830 33.52 -9.43 40.33
N CYS A 831 32.72 -8.47 39.84
CA CYS A 831 31.65 -7.86 40.62
C CYS A 831 30.59 -8.92 41.01
N PRO A 832 30.29 -9.14 42.30
CA PRO A 832 29.37 -10.18 42.72
C PRO A 832 27.94 -9.90 42.25
N VAL A 833 27.26 -10.96 41.82
CA VAL A 833 25.87 -10.91 41.34
C VAL A 833 24.92 -11.11 42.52
N PRO A 834 23.97 -10.20 42.80
CA PRO A 834 22.99 -10.41 43.85
C PRO A 834 22.04 -11.58 43.48
N PRO A 835 21.64 -12.41 44.45
CA PRO A 835 20.78 -13.57 44.18
C PRO A 835 19.40 -13.12 43.65
N PRO A 836 18.78 -13.91 42.74
CA PRO A 836 17.46 -13.60 42.22
C PRO A 836 16.41 -13.66 43.33
N ARG A 837 15.62 -12.60 43.49
CA ARG A 837 14.44 -12.63 44.36
C ARG A 837 13.41 -13.65 43.82
N PRO A 838 12.70 -14.40 44.68
CA PRO A 838 11.62 -15.25 44.23
C PRO A 838 10.53 -14.41 43.56
N LYS A 839 9.97 -14.91 42.45
CA LYS A 839 8.86 -14.26 41.75
C LYS A 839 7.55 -14.56 42.48
N GLY A 840 6.92 -13.53 43.05
CA GLY A 840 5.47 -13.55 43.22
C GLY A 840 4.77 -13.42 41.86
N PRO A 841 3.46 -13.72 41.79
CA PRO A 841 2.64 -13.31 40.66
C PRO A 841 2.53 -11.78 40.57
N ASP A 842 2.00 -11.29 39.45
CA ASP A 842 1.55 -9.91 39.21
C ASP A 842 2.61 -8.79 39.27
N SER A 843 3.32 -8.58 38.15
CA SER A 843 3.59 -7.23 37.60
C SER A 843 4.36 -7.28 36.27
N SER A 844 3.75 -6.78 35.19
CA SER A 844 4.28 -6.83 33.82
C SER A 844 5.09 -5.59 33.40
N ALA A 845 5.90 -5.00 34.31
CA ALA A 845 6.61 -3.73 34.02
C ALA A 845 7.93 -3.44 34.80
N SER A 846 8.80 -4.42 35.09
CA SER A 846 9.97 -4.19 35.98
C SER A 846 11.28 -4.98 35.70
N SER A 847 11.60 -5.28 34.44
CA SER A 847 12.66 -6.25 34.06
C SER A 847 13.98 -5.68 33.45
N THR A 848 14.42 -4.46 33.82
CA THR A 848 15.58 -3.79 33.18
C THR A 848 16.81 -3.53 34.06
N LEU A 849 16.79 -3.83 35.37
CA LEU A 849 17.87 -3.45 36.29
C LEU A 849 18.96 -4.53 36.51
N SER A 850 18.64 -5.81 36.38
CA SER A 850 19.58 -6.93 36.62
C SER A 850 20.56 -7.19 35.46
N SER A 851 20.20 -6.85 34.22
CA SER A 851 20.98 -7.16 33.01
C SER A 851 22.20 -6.26 32.79
N SER A 852 22.31 -5.14 33.52
CA SER A 852 23.38 -4.15 33.35
C SER A 852 24.79 -4.75 33.47
N SER A 853 25.11 -5.42 34.59
CA SER A 853 26.49 -5.89 34.86
C SER A 853 26.97 -7.00 33.90
N GLN A 854 26.04 -7.83 33.40
CA GLN A 854 26.35 -8.83 32.37
C GLN A 854 26.48 -8.20 30.98
N ARG A 855 25.83 -7.06 30.72
CA ARG A 855 26.09 -6.26 29.52
C ARG A 855 27.46 -5.58 29.57
N SER A 856 27.87 -4.97 30.69
CA SER A 856 29.18 -4.31 30.78
C SER A 856 30.35 -5.23 30.39
N MET A 857 30.40 -6.45 30.95
CA MET A 857 31.41 -7.46 30.55
C MET A 857 31.23 -7.95 29.11
N ARG A 858 29.98 -8.15 28.64
CA ARG A 858 29.73 -8.60 27.26
C ARG A 858 29.95 -7.52 26.20
N ILE A 859 29.84 -6.24 26.53
CA ILE A 859 30.12 -5.12 25.62
C ILE A 859 31.63 -4.97 25.46
N LEU A 860 32.40 -5.10 26.55
CA LEU A 860 33.85 -5.25 26.45
C LEU A 860 34.23 -6.48 25.59
N SER A 861 33.62 -7.65 25.82
CA SER A 861 33.90 -8.84 24.99
C SER A 861 33.33 -8.81 23.57
N LEU A 862 32.41 -7.90 23.23
CA LEU A 862 31.88 -7.72 21.87
C LEU A 862 32.65 -6.65 21.09
N LEU A 863 33.13 -5.59 21.76
CA LEU A 863 34.13 -4.67 21.20
C LEU A 863 35.46 -5.39 20.91
N TRP A 864 35.79 -6.46 21.65
CA TRP A 864 36.87 -7.39 21.30
C TRP A 864 36.61 -8.24 20.04
N CYS A 865 35.35 -8.40 19.61
CA CYS A 865 34.97 -9.19 18.43
C CYS A 865 34.59 -8.33 17.21
N GLN A 866 34.69 -7.00 17.29
CA GLN A 866 34.55 -6.10 16.13
C GLN A 866 35.87 -5.36 15.84
N ARG A 867 36.87 -6.17 15.48
CA ARG A 867 38.07 -5.79 14.73
C ARG A 867 38.45 -6.91 13.78
#